data_AF-A0A2K0WB70-F1
#
_entry.id   AF-A0A2K0WB70-F1
#
_cell.length_a   1.000
_cell.length_b   1.000
_cell.length_c   1.000
_cell.angle_alpha   90.00
_cell.angle_beta   90.00
_cell.angle_gamma   90.00
#
_symmetry.space_group_name_H-M   'P 1'
#
loop_
_entity.id
_entity.type
_entity.pdbx_description
1 polymer ?
#
loop_
_entity_poly.entity_id
_entity_poly.type
_entity_poly.pdbx_seq_one_letter_code
_entity_poly.pdbx_strand_id
1 'polypeptide(L)'
;MASSSRNSAAARLPLAGNHNFPPEQLSQVDQIDNELKKVMGGIAALRDGAPPGKDVATMAGYDAQNVHKTTAILKEISVAGDELNAIEGDIGLTKKAIIAGQSTTLADVDLQDKEARRRASSRVVDFVAGSAENTRRFYRGLNISVTPETNEAARTALRELAVSNTNPSTRGPDPAKDLASLQKALNTNRTLSIRYKTERDGFKNAWERSKKENVKLTQTSEQQSRDLYQAKKDLEKARREFPQLERDKANRNESYLKAQVTKAKVQAEDAEKRAQTTEEENLDVERRLKEVNDSVKKLRLSHIRQANQITLLKEQSEDLKKDLKDYKERAETGQAEIGRLQSELESSRVDYLNELRRLQTAKNEADKRVQEVSDKLRQTQIDHSNDSASLISANEKVSKVRGECEALQLTVEGHVRDLERKNQRISELEKASDEKDASIKVRDETINAQIQGASTFLRHLSLDVESDAWKCIAERVLVDSTSTSLTSAEWAPWAIFPSWSEDTSLATWEDTRGPEVVALNLLAILRDRSADAKHVLALLHHLQKAIKEVKSMVSGIVQLLIEAFGRAVGDPRLHLMHRFAMCQIATLLGSTAEVEQFMQAMDAADPRIQRLVNAMGAYRLDSSVFPMEEAISYPGVALVGFNRDPQGVIVVSLSDNGICWVDITNIRTEFTLLKMVSDKGGSFKFPLDTAERVNWAITHA
;
A
#
# COMPACT_ATOMS: atom_id res chain seq x y z
N MET A 1 -39.50 43.93 58.56
CA MET A 1 -39.62 44.80 57.36
C MET A 1 -38.63 44.25 56.33
N ALA A 2 -38.98 43.32 55.45
CA ALA A 2 -39.88 43.41 54.29
C ALA A 2 -39.44 44.44 53.22
N SER A 3 -39.05 43.91 52.06
CA SER A 3 -39.35 44.37 50.70
C SER A 3 -38.45 45.42 49.97
N SER A 4 -37.67 44.89 49.02
CA SER A 4 -37.59 45.24 47.57
C SER A 4 -37.33 46.69 47.09
N SER A 5 -36.26 46.85 46.30
CA SER A 5 -36.34 47.26 44.88
C SER A 5 -35.19 46.57 44.11
N ARG A 6 -35.38 45.83 43.01
CA ARG A 6 -35.89 46.18 41.67
C ARG A 6 -35.20 47.42 41.10
N ASN A 7 -34.05 47.22 40.46
CA ASN A 7 -33.68 47.79 39.15
C ASN A 7 -32.19 47.54 38.88
N SER A 8 -31.88 46.43 38.20
CA SER A 8 -30.62 46.25 37.46
C SER A 8 -30.85 45.21 36.35
N ALA A 9 -31.90 45.44 35.56
CA ALA A 9 -32.19 44.71 34.34
C ALA A 9 -32.50 45.73 33.25
N ALA A 10 -31.48 46.47 32.80
CA ALA A 10 -31.45 47.20 31.53
C ALA A 10 -30.11 47.97 31.44
N ALA A 11 -29.09 47.30 30.89
CA ALA A 11 -27.95 47.88 30.17
C ALA A 11 -26.78 46.89 30.21
N ARG A 12 -26.76 45.93 29.29
CA ARG A 12 -25.50 45.34 28.84
C ARG A 12 -25.37 45.69 27.38
N LEU A 13 -24.44 46.60 27.11
CA LEU A 13 -24.07 47.09 25.79
C LEU A 13 -23.74 45.92 24.86
N PRO A 14 -24.08 45.99 23.56
CA PRO A 14 -23.62 45.02 22.58
C PRO A 14 -22.08 45.07 22.50
N LEU A 15 -21.46 43.88 22.44
CA LEU A 15 -20.00 43.71 22.38
C LEU A 15 -19.34 44.34 21.13
N ALA A 16 -20.12 44.84 20.17
CA ALA A 16 -19.64 45.46 18.93
C ALA A 16 -19.39 46.98 19.04
N GLY A 17 -19.52 47.58 20.22
CA GLY A 17 -19.24 49.00 20.40
C GLY A 17 -17.77 49.27 20.70
N ASN A 18 -16.88 49.19 19.69
CA ASN A 18 -15.62 49.98 19.54
C ASN A 18 -14.55 49.35 18.62
N HIS A 19 -14.83 48.22 17.95
CA HIS A 19 -13.86 47.60 17.05
C HIS A 19 -14.48 47.39 15.66
N ASN A 20 -13.94 48.08 14.66
CA ASN A 20 -14.29 47.90 13.26
C ASN A 20 -13.81 46.53 12.78
N PHE A 21 -14.70 45.54 12.82
CA PHE A 21 -14.46 44.25 12.20
C PHE A 21 -15.04 44.23 10.78
N PRO A 22 -14.37 43.53 9.83
CA PRO A 22 -14.88 43.34 8.48
C PRO A 22 -16.23 42.60 8.47
N PRO A 23 -17.09 42.83 7.46
CA PRO A 23 -18.51 42.42 7.47
C PRO A 23 -18.73 40.91 7.63
N GLU A 24 -17.79 40.08 7.20
CA GLU A 24 -17.84 38.62 7.35
C GLU A 24 -17.67 38.19 8.82
N GLN A 25 -16.82 38.88 9.59
CA GLN A 25 -16.62 38.62 11.01
C GLN A 25 -17.75 39.17 11.88
N LEU A 26 -18.41 40.25 11.45
CA LEU A 26 -19.64 40.74 12.09
C LEU A 26 -20.77 39.71 11.99
N SER A 27 -20.93 39.06 10.82
CA SER A 27 -21.93 37.98 10.69
C SER A 27 -21.64 36.80 11.61
N GLN A 28 -20.37 36.46 11.81
CA GLN A 28 -19.95 35.38 12.73
C GLN A 28 -20.15 35.78 14.19
N VAL A 29 -19.87 37.04 14.56
CA VAL A 29 -20.11 37.55 15.90
C VAL A 29 -21.61 37.63 16.19
N ASP A 30 -22.43 38.07 15.24
CA ASP A 30 -23.90 38.09 15.38
C ASP A 30 -24.50 36.68 15.42
N GLN A 31 -23.92 35.75 14.68
CA GLN A 31 -24.31 34.34 14.70
C GLN A 31 -23.94 33.69 16.03
N ILE A 32 -22.75 34.00 16.57
CA ILE A 32 -22.30 33.55 17.89
C ILE A 32 -23.12 34.21 19.00
N ASP A 33 -23.49 35.49 18.90
CA ASP A 33 -24.34 36.17 19.89
C ASP A 33 -25.79 35.65 19.85
N ASN A 34 -26.30 35.26 18.67
CA ASN A 34 -27.58 34.57 18.54
C ASN A 34 -27.56 33.15 19.10
N GLU A 35 -26.48 32.39 18.88
CA GLU A 35 -26.25 31.08 19.49
C GLU A 35 -26.13 31.21 21.01
N LEU A 36 -25.42 32.23 21.50
CA LEU A 36 -25.27 32.52 22.94
C LEU A 36 -26.61 32.92 23.56
N LYS A 37 -27.44 33.71 22.87
CA LYS A 37 -28.82 34.04 23.32
C LYS A 37 -29.73 32.82 23.33
N LYS A 38 -29.61 31.89 22.37
CA LYS A 38 -30.33 30.61 22.38
C LYS A 38 -29.90 29.73 23.55
N VAL A 39 -28.60 29.65 23.82
CA VAL A 39 -28.05 28.88 24.95
C VAL A 39 -28.44 29.50 26.28
N MET A 40 -28.37 30.83 26.43
CA MET A 40 -28.87 31.52 27.63
C MET A 40 -30.39 31.39 27.79
N GLY A 41 -31.16 31.41 26.69
CA GLY A 41 -32.61 31.14 26.69
C GLY A 41 -32.93 29.71 27.12
N GLY A 42 -32.12 28.73 26.70
CA GLY A 42 -32.20 27.33 27.15
C GLY A 42 -31.82 27.15 28.61
N ILE A 43 -30.80 27.87 29.09
CA ILE A 43 -30.37 27.84 30.49
C ILE A 43 -31.37 28.58 31.41
N ALA A 44 -31.98 29.66 30.94
CA ALA A 44 -33.07 30.35 31.66
C ALA A 44 -34.33 29.46 31.76
N ALA A 45 -34.67 28.73 30.68
CA ALA A 45 -35.76 27.75 30.69
C ALA A 45 -35.49 26.55 31.62
N LEU A 46 -34.22 26.16 31.81
CA LEU A 46 -33.80 25.14 32.77
C LEU A 46 -33.77 25.64 34.23
N ARG A 47 -33.62 26.96 34.45
CA ARG A 47 -33.46 27.57 35.77
C ARG A 47 -34.77 28.00 36.42
N ASP A 48 -35.77 28.43 35.65
CA ASP A 48 -37.01 29.01 36.19
C ASP A 48 -38.21 28.05 36.27
N GLY A 49 -38.04 26.77 35.86
CA GLY A 49 -39.12 25.79 35.86
C GLY A 49 -40.15 26.02 34.74
N ALA A 50 -40.59 24.96 34.10
CA ALA A 50 -41.49 25.06 32.96
C ALA A 50 -42.89 25.58 33.36
N PRO A 51 -43.55 26.40 32.52
CA PRO A 51 -44.92 26.85 32.76
C PRO A 51 -45.90 25.66 32.78
N PRO A 52 -47.07 25.80 33.44
CA PRO A 52 -48.00 24.69 33.63
C PRO A 52 -48.48 24.16 32.28
N GLY A 53 -48.20 22.89 32.00
CA GLY A 53 -48.62 22.20 30.76
C GLY A 53 -47.51 21.55 29.94
N LYS A 54 -46.24 21.71 30.31
CA LYS A 54 -45.10 20.99 29.69
C LYS A 54 -44.19 20.32 30.71
N ASP A 55 -44.78 19.61 31.67
CA ASP A 55 -43.99 18.70 32.49
C ASP A 55 -43.72 17.39 31.73
N VAL A 56 -42.67 16.68 32.14
CA VAL A 56 -42.22 15.42 31.53
C VAL A 56 -43.27 14.30 31.68
N ALA A 57 -44.17 14.40 32.66
CA ALA A 57 -45.25 13.44 32.84
C ALA A 57 -46.31 13.57 31.72
N THR A 58 -46.66 14.80 31.30
CA THR A 58 -47.59 15.02 30.18
C THR A 58 -47.00 14.54 28.84
N MET A 59 -45.70 14.74 28.63
CA MET A 59 -45.01 14.25 27.41
C MET A 59 -44.80 12.72 27.37
N ALA A 60 -44.80 12.06 28.53
CA ALA A 60 -44.77 10.60 28.65
C ALA A 60 -46.18 9.96 28.58
N GLY A 61 -47.22 10.73 28.22
CA GLY A 61 -48.59 10.23 28.04
C GLY A 61 -49.44 10.23 29.31
N TYR A 62 -49.02 10.90 30.38
CA TYR A 62 -49.83 11.06 31.59
C TYR A 62 -50.88 12.15 31.40
N ASP A 63 -52.12 11.75 31.12
CA ASP A 63 -53.27 12.65 31.05
C ASP A 63 -53.94 12.74 32.44
N ALA A 64 -53.89 13.92 33.06
CA ALA A 64 -54.57 14.17 34.34
C ALA A 64 -56.08 13.90 34.26
N GLN A 65 -56.70 14.03 33.08
CA GLN A 65 -58.11 13.68 32.88
C GLN A 65 -58.35 12.18 33.06
N ASN A 66 -57.36 11.30 32.82
CA ASN A 66 -57.51 9.87 33.07
C ASN A 66 -57.54 9.53 34.55
N VAL A 67 -56.83 10.27 35.41
CA VAL A 67 -56.93 10.10 36.88
C VAL A 67 -58.31 10.54 37.37
N HIS A 68 -58.83 11.66 36.86
CA HIS A 68 -60.18 12.11 37.16
C HIS A 68 -61.25 11.13 36.65
N LYS A 69 -61.10 10.58 35.44
CA LYS A 69 -61.97 9.51 34.91
C LYS A 69 -61.89 8.23 35.74
N THR A 70 -60.69 7.80 36.16
CA THR A 70 -60.52 6.60 37.00
C THR A 70 -61.15 6.79 38.37
N THR A 71 -61.02 7.99 38.95
CA THR A 71 -61.63 8.34 40.23
C THR A 71 -63.15 8.44 40.12
N ALA A 72 -63.67 8.97 39.00
CA ALA A 72 -65.10 9.00 38.69
C ALA A 72 -65.68 7.58 38.52
N ILE A 73 -65.01 6.71 37.77
CA ILE A 73 -65.40 5.30 37.60
C ILE A 73 -65.37 4.55 38.94
N LEU A 74 -64.37 4.79 39.80
CA LEU A 74 -64.34 4.20 41.15
C LEU A 74 -65.52 4.66 42.02
N LYS A 75 -65.92 5.92 41.89
CA LYS A 75 -67.08 6.47 42.60
C LYS A 75 -68.38 5.87 42.04
N GLU A 76 -68.51 5.71 40.72
CA GLU A 76 -69.64 5.03 40.08
C GLU A 76 -69.75 3.55 40.48
N ILE A 77 -68.63 2.82 40.57
CA ILE A 77 -68.61 1.44 41.08
C ILE A 77 -69.12 1.37 42.52
N SER A 78 -68.73 2.33 43.37
CA SER A 78 -69.19 2.38 44.76
C SER A 78 -70.69 2.63 44.83
N VAL A 79 -71.19 3.64 44.11
CA VAL A 79 -72.63 3.98 44.07
C VAL A 79 -73.45 2.80 43.53
N ALA A 80 -73.02 2.17 42.43
CA ALA A 80 -73.69 1.00 41.88
C ALA A 80 -73.65 -0.20 42.83
N GLY A 81 -72.60 -0.34 43.64
CA GLY A 81 -72.49 -1.36 44.67
C GLY A 81 -73.46 -1.14 45.83
N ASP A 82 -73.60 0.10 46.29
CA ASP A 82 -74.53 0.48 47.36
C ASP A 82 -76.00 0.31 46.92
N GLU A 83 -76.33 0.71 45.69
CA GLU A 83 -77.65 0.48 45.08
C GLU A 83 -77.96 -1.01 44.93
N LEU A 84 -76.97 -1.82 44.56
CA LEU A 84 -77.13 -3.27 44.44
C LEU A 84 -77.49 -3.92 45.78
N ASN A 85 -76.81 -3.50 46.85
CA ASN A 85 -77.07 -3.96 48.21
C ASN A 85 -78.45 -3.53 48.71
N ALA A 86 -78.89 -2.30 48.38
CA ALA A 86 -80.23 -1.80 48.72
C ALA A 86 -81.33 -2.61 48.02
N ILE A 87 -81.20 -2.86 46.72
CA ILE A 87 -82.15 -3.68 45.94
C ILE A 87 -82.19 -5.13 46.46
N GLU A 88 -81.04 -5.70 46.84
CA GLU A 88 -80.99 -7.04 47.43
C GLU A 88 -81.69 -7.10 48.79
N GLY A 89 -81.57 -6.04 49.60
CA GLY A 89 -82.32 -5.85 50.84
C GLY A 89 -83.83 -5.78 50.60
N ASP A 90 -84.27 -4.98 49.63
CA ASP A 90 -85.68 -4.82 49.27
C ASP A 90 -86.30 -6.12 48.78
N ILE A 91 -85.62 -6.86 47.89
CA ILE A 91 -86.04 -8.21 47.46
C ILE A 91 -86.20 -9.14 48.67
N GLY A 92 -85.29 -9.06 49.64
CA GLY A 92 -85.36 -9.80 50.90
C GLY A 92 -86.61 -9.47 51.73
N LEU A 93 -86.94 -8.17 51.84
CA LEU A 93 -88.13 -7.70 52.54
C LEU A 93 -89.43 -8.13 51.83
N THR A 94 -89.50 -8.00 50.50
CA THR A 94 -90.68 -8.42 49.72
C THR A 94 -90.91 -9.93 49.80
N LYS A 95 -89.84 -10.75 49.74
CA LYS A 95 -89.95 -12.20 49.95
C LYS A 95 -90.50 -12.54 51.34
N LYS A 96 -90.01 -11.87 52.39
CA LYS A 96 -90.52 -12.05 53.75
C LYS A 96 -91.99 -11.65 53.87
N ALA A 97 -92.41 -10.55 53.23
CA ALA A 97 -93.80 -10.11 53.22
C ALA A 97 -94.75 -11.10 52.50
N ILE A 98 -94.32 -11.66 51.36
CA ILE A 98 -95.09 -12.68 50.63
C ILE A 98 -95.23 -13.96 51.47
N ILE A 99 -94.15 -14.41 52.13
CA ILE A 99 -94.17 -15.58 53.01
C ILE A 99 -95.10 -15.36 54.22
N ALA A 100 -95.04 -14.18 54.86
CA ALA A 100 -95.92 -13.82 55.98
C ALA A 100 -97.40 -13.75 55.58
N GLY A 101 -97.70 -13.24 54.38
CA GLY A 101 -99.06 -13.21 53.83
C GLY A 101 -99.61 -14.61 53.47
N GLN A 102 -98.74 -15.56 53.13
CA GLN A 102 -99.12 -16.95 52.86
C GLN A 102 -99.27 -17.80 54.13
N SER A 103 -98.70 -17.37 55.27
CA SER A 103 -98.71 -18.14 56.53
C SER A 103 -99.79 -17.71 57.53
N THR A 104 -100.66 -16.76 57.18
CA THR A 104 -101.81 -16.35 58.02
C THR A 104 -103.15 -16.90 57.49
N THR A 105 -103.31 -18.22 57.49
CA THR A 105 -104.63 -18.87 57.54
C THR A 105 -105.02 -19.13 59.00
N LEU A 106 -105.57 -18.11 59.67
CA LEU A 106 -106.25 -18.27 60.96
C LEU A 106 -107.74 -18.49 60.71
N ALA A 107 -108.09 -19.76 60.51
CA ALA A 107 -109.43 -20.28 60.83
C ALA A 107 -109.60 -20.32 62.36
N ASP A 108 -110.84 -20.14 62.82
CA ASP A 108 -111.29 -20.11 64.24
C ASP A 108 -110.91 -18.90 65.10
N VAL A 109 -111.33 -17.70 64.65
CA VAL A 109 -111.65 -16.60 65.57
C VAL A 109 -113.08 -16.15 65.28
N ASP A 110 -113.96 -16.30 66.27
CA ASP A 110 -115.36 -15.84 66.24
C ASP A 110 -115.43 -14.39 65.71
N LEU A 111 -116.15 -14.20 64.60
CA LEU A 111 -116.21 -12.94 63.86
C LEU A 111 -116.72 -11.79 64.74
N GLN A 112 -117.58 -12.07 65.72
CA GLN A 112 -118.06 -11.05 66.67
C GLN A 112 -116.98 -10.63 67.68
N ASP A 113 -116.14 -11.57 68.14
CA ASP A 113 -115.02 -11.27 69.05
C ASP A 113 -113.91 -10.50 68.32
N LYS A 114 -113.64 -10.83 67.04
CA LYS A 114 -112.69 -10.10 66.21
C LYS A 114 -113.13 -8.65 65.97
N GLU A 115 -114.42 -8.43 65.75
CA GLU A 115 -114.96 -7.09 65.49
C GLU A 115 -115.14 -6.26 66.77
N ALA A 116 -115.40 -6.90 67.92
CA ALA A 116 -115.37 -6.28 69.24
C ALA A 116 -113.95 -5.87 69.66
N ARG A 117 -112.97 -6.76 69.49
CA ARG A 117 -111.54 -6.46 69.72
C ARG A 117 -111.05 -5.37 68.76
N ARG A 118 -111.46 -5.39 67.49
CA ARG A 118 -111.15 -4.33 66.52
C ARG A 118 -111.71 -2.97 66.95
N ARG A 119 -112.97 -2.91 67.39
CA ARG A 119 -113.58 -1.68 67.92
C ARG A 119 -112.89 -1.21 69.21
N ALA A 120 -112.49 -2.13 70.08
CA ALA A 120 -111.73 -1.81 71.30
C ALA A 120 -110.33 -1.26 70.97
N SER A 121 -109.59 -1.91 70.08
CA SER A 121 -108.25 -1.48 69.64
C SER A 121 -108.29 -0.12 68.92
N SER A 122 -109.28 0.11 68.04
CA SER A 122 -109.44 1.43 67.39
C SER A 122 -109.71 2.52 68.42
N ARG A 123 -110.59 2.27 69.41
CA ARG A 123 -110.86 3.23 70.49
C ARG A 123 -109.64 3.50 71.36
N VAL A 124 -108.79 2.49 71.60
CA VAL A 124 -107.53 2.65 72.34
C VAL A 124 -106.54 3.50 71.53
N VAL A 125 -106.39 3.24 70.23
CA VAL A 125 -105.52 4.04 69.36
C VAL A 125 -106.02 5.48 69.25
N ASP A 126 -107.32 5.70 69.10
CA ASP A 126 -107.92 7.03 69.07
C ASP A 126 -107.74 7.78 70.40
N PHE A 127 -107.83 7.07 71.53
CA PHE A 127 -107.57 7.64 72.86
C PHE A 127 -106.09 8.02 73.06
N VAL A 128 -105.16 7.16 72.63
CA VAL A 128 -103.72 7.37 72.76
C VAL A 128 -103.22 8.45 71.80
N ALA A 129 -103.69 8.45 70.55
CA ALA A 129 -103.33 9.42 69.52
C ALA A 129 -104.17 10.72 69.62
N GLY A 130 -105.24 10.75 70.40
CA GLY A 130 -106.15 11.90 70.54
C GLY A 130 -105.56 13.10 71.28
N SER A 131 -104.50 12.90 72.10
CA SER A 131 -103.82 13.95 72.84
C SER A 131 -102.29 13.76 72.82
N ALA A 132 -101.55 14.86 72.72
CA ALA A 132 -100.08 14.87 72.78
C ALA A 132 -99.55 14.30 74.12
N GLU A 133 -100.28 14.54 75.21
CA GLU A 133 -99.96 14.03 76.55
C GLU A 133 -100.10 12.49 76.60
N ASN A 134 -101.15 11.96 75.98
CA ASN A 134 -101.44 10.52 75.96
C ASN A 134 -100.43 9.75 75.09
N THR A 135 -100.07 10.32 73.93
CA THR A 135 -99.05 9.74 73.05
C THR A 135 -97.69 9.70 73.76
N ARG A 136 -97.29 10.78 74.44
CA ARG A 136 -96.05 10.78 75.24
C ARG A 136 -96.07 9.78 76.37
N ARG A 137 -97.17 9.64 77.11
CA ARG A 137 -97.28 8.65 78.19
C ARG A 137 -97.22 7.22 77.67
N PHE A 138 -97.89 6.92 76.57
CA PHE A 138 -97.88 5.60 75.94
C PHE A 138 -96.47 5.18 75.52
N TYR A 139 -95.77 6.05 74.78
CA TYR A 139 -94.40 5.76 74.36
C TYR A 139 -93.40 5.78 75.51
N ARG A 140 -93.60 6.63 76.53
CA ARG A 140 -92.78 6.59 77.76
C ARG A 140 -92.93 5.26 78.50
N GLY A 141 -94.13 4.68 78.52
CA GLY A 141 -94.36 3.33 79.06
C GLY A 141 -93.59 2.23 78.31
N LEU A 142 -93.22 2.49 77.06
CA LEU A 142 -92.38 1.64 76.21
C LEU A 142 -90.89 2.05 76.24
N ASN A 143 -90.48 2.92 77.18
CA ASN A 143 -89.13 3.51 77.28
C ASN A 143 -88.70 4.35 76.05
N ILE A 144 -89.64 4.89 75.28
CA ILE A 144 -89.37 5.74 74.11
C ILE A 144 -89.73 7.20 74.44
N SER A 145 -88.75 8.11 74.39
CA SER A 145 -88.95 9.53 74.67
C SER A 145 -89.47 10.27 73.43
N VAL A 146 -90.75 10.63 73.43
CA VAL A 146 -91.36 11.46 72.36
C VAL A 146 -91.20 12.94 72.67
N THR A 147 -90.43 13.65 71.84
CA THR A 147 -90.23 15.11 71.90
C THR A 147 -91.38 15.85 71.21
N PRO A 148 -91.58 17.17 71.46
CA PRO A 148 -92.62 17.94 70.78
C PRO A 148 -92.54 17.87 69.23
N GLU A 149 -91.34 17.80 68.68
CA GLU A 149 -91.07 17.75 67.23
C GLU A 149 -91.42 16.39 66.61
N THR A 150 -91.23 15.30 67.36
CA THR A 150 -91.49 13.92 66.89
C THR A 150 -92.91 13.44 67.21
N ASN A 151 -93.69 14.25 67.92
CA ASN A 151 -95.02 13.89 68.39
C ASN A 151 -96.03 13.67 67.26
N GLU A 152 -96.02 14.50 66.21
CA GLU A 152 -96.92 14.30 65.07
C GLU A 152 -96.53 13.07 64.24
N ALA A 153 -95.23 12.78 64.09
CA ALA A 153 -94.77 11.56 63.44
C ALA A 153 -95.17 10.30 64.25
N ALA A 154 -95.05 10.34 65.57
CA ALA A 154 -95.47 9.25 66.46
C ALA A 154 -97.00 9.05 66.45
N ARG A 155 -97.78 10.12 66.37
CA ARG A 155 -99.25 10.06 66.23
C ARG A 155 -99.66 9.49 64.87
N THR A 156 -98.95 9.87 63.82
CA THR A 156 -99.20 9.37 62.46
C THR A 156 -98.89 7.87 62.39
N ALA A 157 -97.74 7.43 62.92
CA ALA A 157 -97.38 6.03 62.99
C ALA A 157 -98.39 5.17 63.78
N LEU A 158 -98.92 5.68 64.90
CA LEU A 158 -99.99 5.00 65.66
C LEU A 158 -101.29 4.89 64.87
N ARG A 159 -101.67 5.91 64.11
CA ARG A 159 -102.86 5.90 63.25
C ARG A 159 -102.69 4.96 62.05
N GLU A 160 -101.51 4.93 61.45
CA GLU A 160 -101.19 4.02 60.33
C GLU A 160 -101.18 2.54 60.77
N LEU A 161 -100.78 2.25 62.00
CA LEU A 161 -100.92 0.92 62.62
C LEU A 161 -102.39 0.48 62.78
N ALA A 162 -103.33 1.42 63.00
CA ALA A 162 -104.76 1.10 63.01
C ALA A 162 -105.32 0.85 61.59
N VAL A 163 -104.68 1.39 60.55
CA VAL A 163 -105.02 1.18 59.14
C VAL A 163 -104.45 -0.15 58.61
N SER A 164 -103.36 -0.69 59.15
CA SER A 164 -102.81 -1.99 58.71
C SER A 164 -103.67 -3.22 59.04
N ASN A 165 -104.75 -3.07 59.82
CA ASN A 165 -105.79 -4.07 60.04
C ASN A 165 -107.10 -3.80 59.26
N THR A 166 -107.10 -2.85 58.31
CA THR A 166 -108.18 -2.73 57.32
C THR A 166 -107.92 -3.67 56.15
N ASN A 167 -108.96 -4.41 55.71
CA ASN A 167 -108.89 -5.29 54.55
C ASN A 167 -108.20 -4.58 53.36
N PRO A 168 -107.28 -5.25 52.64
CA PRO A 168 -106.51 -4.61 51.58
C PRO A 168 -107.44 -4.12 50.48
N SER A 169 -107.40 -2.81 50.24
CA SER A 169 -108.02 -2.19 49.07
C SER A 169 -107.39 -2.78 47.81
N THR A 170 -108.21 -3.30 46.91
CA THR A 170 -107.88 -4.05 45.68
C THR A 170 -107.22 -3.21 44.57
N ARG A 171 -106.27 -2.33 44.90
CA ARG A 171 -105.54 -1.50 43.92
C ARG A 171 -104.12 -1.15 44.41
N GLY A 172 -103.24 -2.14 44.38
CA GLY A 172 -101.78 -1.97 44.46
C GLY A 172 -101.10 -2.76 43.33
N PRO A 173 -99.88 -2.38 42.87
CA PRO A 173 -99.20 -3.04 41.76
C PRO A 173 -98.95 -4.52 42.05
N ASP A 174 -98.99 -5.35 41.01
CA ASP A 174 -98.77 -6.79 41.09
C ASP A 174 -97.34 -7.09 41.61
N PRO A 175 -97.17 -7.64 42.83
CA PRO A 175 -95.87 -7.85 43.45
C PRO A 175 -94.95 -8.77 42.64
N ALA A 176 -95.50 -9.58 41.74
CA ALA A 176 -94.71 -10.40 40.81
C ALA A 176 -94.02 -9.55 39.72
N LYS A 177 -94.65 -8.46 39.27
CA LYS A 177 -94.06 -7.54 38.27
C LYS A 177 -92.95 -6.69 38.86
N ASP A 178 -93.11 -6.24 40.11
CA ASP A 178 -92.09 -5.47 40.82
C ASP A 178 -90.85 -6.33 41.13
N LEU A 179 -91.05 -7.61 41.46
CA LEU A 179 -89.93 -8.53 41.67
C LEU A 179 -89.16 -8.80 40.36
N ALA A 180 -89.86 -8.94 39.24
CA ALA A 180 -89.24 -9.12 37.92
C ALA A 180 -88.47 -7.87 37.44
N SER A 181 -88.99 -6.67 37.72
CA SER A 181 -88.31 -5.41 37.39
C SER A 181 -87.04 -5.21 38.23
N LEU A 182 -87.09 -5.52 39.53
CA LEU A 182 -85.92 -5.48 40.42
C LEU A 182 -84.86 -6.52 40.05
N GLN A 183 -85.26 -7.74 39.67
CA GLN A 183 -84.31 -8.75 39.17
C GLN A 183 -83.63 -8.32 37.86
N LYS A 184 -84.35 -7.64 36.97
CA LYS A 184 -83.78 -7.09 35.73
C LYS A 184 -82.79 -5.95 36.02
N ALA A 185 -83.12 -5.06 36.96
CA ALA A 185 -82.22 -3.99 37.40
C ALA A 185 -80.94 -4.57 38.04
N LEU A 186 -81.09 -5.59 38.90
CA LEU A 186 -79.97 -6.29 39.54
C LEU A 186 -79.00 -6.90 38.52
N ASN A 187 -79.53 -7.59 37.51
CA ASN A 187 -78.68 -8.19 36.47
C ASN A 187 -77.95 -7.13 35.64
N THR A 188 -78.62 -6.02 35.31
CA THR A 188 -78.03 -4.90 34.57
C THR A 188 -76.88 -4.27 35.35
N ASN A 189 -77.07 -4.01 36.65
CA ASN A 189 -76.01 -3.47 37.53
C ASN A 189 -74.85 -4.44 37.74
N ARG A 190 -75.11 -5.76 37.81
CA ARG A 190 -74.03 -6.77 37.84
C ARG A 190 -73.16 -6.70 36.59
N THR A 191 -73.76 -6.55 35.41
CA THR A 191 -73.00 -6.44 34.14
C THR A 191 -72.14 -5.17 34.10
N LEU A 192 -72.68 -4.04 34.54
CA LEU A 192 -71.93 -2.78 34.62
C LEU A 192 -70.75 -2.88 35.60
N SER A 193 -70.95 -3.47 36.77
CA SER A 193 -69.88 -3.66 37.76
C SER A 193 -68.72 -4.51 37.21
N ILE A 194 -69.01 -5.56 36.45
CA ILE A 194 -67.98 -6.40 35.80
C ILE A 194 -67.20 -5.59 34.75
N ARG A 195 -67.91 -4.79 33.92
CA ARG A 195 -67.29 -3.94 32.90
C ARG A 195 -66.32 -2.94 33.53
N TYR A 196 -66.77 -2.21 34.55
CA TYR A 196 -65.94 -1.21 35.21
C TYR A 196 -64.73 -1.81 35.94
N LYS A 197 -64.86 -3.01 36.53
CA LYS A 197 -63.72 -3.74 37.09
C LYS A 197 -62.68 -4.09 36.02
N THR A 198 -63.14 -4.54 34.85
CA THR A 198 -62.28 -4.89 33.72
C THR A 198 -61.51 -3.66 33.20
N GLU A 199 -62.18 -2.52 33.06
CA GLU A 199 -61.52 -1.26 32.64
C GLU A 199 -60.49 -0.77 33.68
N ARG A 200 -60.83 -0.81 34.98
CA ARG A 200 -59.90 -0.49 36.07
C ARG A 200 -58.63 -1.33 36.01
N ASP A 201 -58.77 -2.64 35.82
CA ASP A 201 -57.63 -3.56 35.77
C ASP A 201 -56.79 -3.32 34.50
N GLY A 202 -57.42 -2.94 33.38
CA GLY A 202 -56.75 -2.48 32.17
C GLY A 202 -55.87 -1.25 32.41
N PHE A 203 -56.39 -0.22 33.07
CA PHE A 203 -55.62 0.98 33.42
C PHE A 203 -54.48 0.70 34.39
N LYS A 204 -54.70 -0.16 35.38
CA LYS A 204 -53.65 -0.58 36.32
C LYS A 204 -52.48 -1.24 35.60
N ASN A 205 -52.76 -2.15 34.66
CA ASN A 205 -51.73 -2.83 33.89
C ASN A 205 -50.94 -1.87 32.97
N ALA A 206 -51.62 -0.89 32.36
CA ALA A 206 -50.97 0.12 31.53
C ALA A 206 -50.03 1.01 32.37
N TRP A 207 -50.47 1.41 33.56
CA TRP A 207 -49.65 2.18 34.50
C TRP A 207 -48.40 1.41 34.95
N GLU A 208 -48.53 0.12 35.28
CA GLU A 208 -47.38 -0.71 35.68
C GLU A 208 -46.36 -0.89 34.54
N ARG A 209 -46.82 -1.00 33.28
CA ARG A 209 -45.94 -1.07 32.10
C ARG A 209 -45.17 0.25 31.91
N SER A 210 -45.87 1.37 31.92
CA SER A 210 -45.25 2.71 31.80
C SER A 210 -44.24 2.97 32.92
N LYS A 211 -44.55 2.56 34.17
CA LYS A 211 -43.62 2.65 35.29
C LYS A 211 -42.33 1.86 35.05
N LYS A 212 -42.43 0.62 34.55
CA LYS A 212 -41.25 -0.21 34.23
C LYS A 212 -40.41 0.39 33.11
N GLU A 213 -41.05 0.97 32.10
CA GLU A 213 -40.37 1.61 30.97
C GLU A 213 -39.63 2.88 31.40
N ASN A 214 -40.24 3.70 32.26
CA ASN A 214 -39.60 4.90 32.80
C ASN A 214 -38.36 4.56 33.65
N VAL A 215 -38.41 3.47 34.43
CA VAL A 215 -37.22 2.99 35.16
C VAL A 215 -36.11 2.58 34.20
N LYS A 216 -36.42 1.88 33.11
CA LYS A 216 -35.42 1.50 32.09
C LYS A 216 -34.80 2.74 31.44
N LEU A 217 -35.63 3.72 31.04
CA LEU A 217 -35.15 4.96 30.43
C LEU A 217 -34.24 5.76 31.38
N THR A 218 -34.60 5.80 32.66
CA THR A 218 -33.77 6.44 33.71
C THR A 218 -32.42 5.74 33.83
N GLN A 219 -32.39 4.40 33.89
CA GLN A 219 -31.14 3.62 33.94
C GLN A 219 -30.27 3.84 32.71
N THR A 220 -30.85 3.86 31.51
CA THR A 220 -30.09 4.13 30.28
C THR A 220 -29.52 5.55 30.24
N SER A 221 -30.27 6.55 30.73
CA SER A 221 -29.82 7.94 30.79
C SER A 221 -28.67 8.14 31.79
N GLU A 222 -28.74 7.49 32.96
CA GLU A 222 -27.66 7.49 33.93
C GLU A 222 -26.39 6.83 33.37
N GLN A 223 -26.54 5.70 32.67
CA GLN A 223 -25.41 5.01 32.05
C GLN A 223 -24.73 5.88 30.98
N GLN A 224 -25.51 6.46 30.07
CA GLN A 224 -24.98 7.38 29.05
C GLN A 224 -24.27 8.59 29.66
N SER A 225 -24.76 9.11 30.80
CA SER A 225 -24.13 10.21 31.51
C SER A 225 -22.77 9.83 32.10
N ARG A 226 -22.63 8.60 32.63
CA ARG A 226 -21.34 8.07 33.12
C ARG A 226 -20.35 7.86 31.98
N ASP A 227 -20.80 7.29 30.87
CA ASP A 227 -19.96 7.04 29.70
C ASP A 227 -19.45 8.36 29.10
N LEU A 228 -20.31 9.38 29.02
CA LEU A 228 -19.93 10.73 28.57
C LEU A 228 -18.90 11.38 29.50
N TYR A 229 -19.06 11.23 30.82
CA TYR A 229 -18.09 11.72 31.79
C TYR A 229 -16.72 11.05 31.64
N GLN A 230 -16.71 9.73 31.42
CA GLN A 230 -15.47 8.97 31.21
C GLN A 230 -14.78 9.37 29.90
N ALA A 231 -15.53 9.46 28.79
CA ALA A 231 -15.00 9.92 27.50
C ALA A 231 -14.41 11.33 27.58
N LYS A 232 -15.04 12.24 28.34
CA LYS A 232 -14.50 13.59 28.58
C LYS A 232 -13.18 13.56 29.34
N LYS A 233 -13.06 12.71 30.36
CA LYS A 233 -11.82 12.54 31.13
C LYS A 233 -10.69 11.98 30.26
N ASP A 234 -11.00 11.01 29.41
CA ASP A 234 -10.03 10.41 28.48
C ASP A 234 -9.58 11.42 27.41
N LEU A 235 -10.49 12.25 26.91
CA LEU A 235 -10.16 13.36 26.00
C LEU A 235 -9.26 14.40 26.67
N GLU A 236 -9.53 14.78 27.91
CA GLU A 236 -8.66 15.69 28.67
C GLU A 236 -7.26 15.11 28.89
N LYS A 237 -7.16 13.80 29.16
CA LYS A 237 -5.88 13.10 29.28
C LYS A 237 -5.11 13.12 27.96
N ALA A 238 -5.75 12.74 26.85
CA ALA A 238 -5.15 12.77 25.52
C ALA A 238 -4.67 14.18 25.14
N ARG A 239 -5.45 15.22 25.47
CA ARG A 239 -5.09 16.63 25.21
C ARG A 239 -3.87 17.09 26.00
N ARG A 240 -3.59 16.50 27.17
CA ARG A 240 -2.38 16.78 27.97
C ARG A 240 -1.16 16.04 27.45
N GLU A 241 -1.32 14.79 27.01
CA GLU A 241 -0.22 13.93 26.59
C GLU A 241 0.27 14.21 25.16
N PHE A 242 -0.63 14.65 24.27
CA PHE A 242 -0.31 14.89 22.86
C PHE A 242 0.84 15.89 22.62
N PRO A 243 0.87 17.09 23.26
CA PRO A 243 1.97 18.03 23.06
C PRO A 243 3.33 17.51 23.58
N GLN A 244 3.32 16.65 24.60
CA GLN A 244 4.54 16.05 25.15
C GLN A 244 5.12 15.05 24.15
N LEU A 245 4.27 14.21 23.56
CA LEU A 245 4.66 13.24 22.53
C LEU A 245 5.19 13.92 21.26
N GLU A 246 4.60 15.05 20.84
CA GLU A 246 5.12 15.82 19.71
C GLU A 246 6.51 16.40 19.99
N ARG A 247 6.74 16.95 21.19
CA ARG A 247 8.07 17.44 21.59
C ARG A 247 9.10 16.31 21.64
N ASP A 248 8.75 15.16 22.19
CA ASP A 248 9.66 14.02 22.27
C ASP A 248 10.02 13.49 20.87
N LYS A 249 9.05 13.47 19.94
CA LYS A 249 9.30 13.13 18.54
C LYS A 249 10.22 14.15 17.86
N ALA A 250 10.00 15.45 18.09
CA ALA A 250 10.87 16.50 17.56
C ALA A 250 12.31 16.39 18.08
N ASN A 251 12.49 16.15 19.38
CA ASN A 251 13.81 15.98 20.01
C ASN A 251 14.57 14.76 19.47
N ARG A 252 13.87 13.63 19.22
CA ARG A 252 14.45 12.44 18.59
C ARG A 252 14.89 12.73 17.16
N ASN A 253 14.04 13.39 16.38
CA ASN A 253 14.35 13.78 15.00
C ASN A 253 15.56 14.74 14.94
N GLU A 254 15.62 15.73 15.82
CA GLU A 254 16.75 16.66 15.92
C GLU A 254 18.07 15.92 16.25
N SER A 255 18.02 15.01 17.22
CA SER A 255 19.19 14.21 17.62
C SER A 255 19.68 13.31 16.47
N TYR A 256 18.73 12.68 15.75
CA TYR A 256 19.04 11.86 14.59
C TYR A 256 19.69 12.66 13.46
N LEU A 257 19.13 13.83 13.13
CA LEU A 257 19.67 14.71 12.10
C LEU A 257 21.06 15.23 12.48
N LYS A 258 21.28 15.63 13.74
CA LYS A 258 22.61 16.02 14.25
C LYS A 258 23.64 14.90 14.05
N ALA A 259 23.28 13.66 14.41
CA ALA A 259 24.17 12.51 14.23
C ALA A 259 24.50 12.25 12.74
N GLN A 260 23.53 12.36 11.84
CA GLN A 260 23.78 12.24 10.40
C GLN A 260 24.70 13.33 9.88
N VAL A 261 24.50 14.59 10.30
CA VAL A 261 25.36 15.72 9.91
C VAL A 261 26.79 15.51 10.41
N THR A 262 26.97 15.05 11.66
CA THR A 262 28.31 14.74 12.18
C THR A 262 28.98 13.62 11.38
N LYS A 263 28.25 12.56 11.05
CA LYS A 263 28.77 11.46 10.22
C LYS A 263 29.16 11.93 8.81
N ALA A 264 28.31 12.74 8.17
CA ALA A 264 28.59 13.31 6.86
C ALA A 264 29.81 14.24 6.89
N LYS A 265 29.96 15.04 7.95
CA LYS A 265 31.11 15.92 8.14
C LYS A 265 32.42 15.13 8.26
N VAL A 266 32.43 14.07 9.07
CA VAL A 266 33.62 13.19 9.20
C VAL A 266 33.94 12.52 7.86
N GLN A 267 32.94 12.03 7.13
CA GLN A 267 33.16 11.45 5.80
C GLN A 267 33.71 12.46 4.78
N ALA A 268 33.26 13.72 4.84
CA ALA A 268 33.78 14.79 4.01
C ALA A 268 35.25 15.12 4.35
N GLU A 269 35.59 15.24 5.64
CA GLU A 269 36.97 15.46 6.09
C GLU A 269 37.90 14.29 5.69
N ASP A 270 37.44 13.04 5.78
CA ASP A 270 38.20 11.87 5.34
C ASP A 270 38.33 11.78 3.81
N ALA A 271 37.34 12.26 3.06
CA ALA A 271 37.44 12.37 1.61
C ALA A 271 38.43 13.46 1.19
N GLU A 272 38.44 14.60 1.89
CA GLU A 272 39.37 15.70 1.66
C GLU A 272 40.83 15.27 1.93
N LYS A 273 41.09 14.56 3.03
CA LYS A 273 42.43 14.00 3.31
C LYS A 273 42.88 13.00 2.24
N ARG A 274 41.97 12.17 1.72
CA ARG A 274 42.26 11.25 0.62
C ARG A 274 42.54 11.99 -0.69
N ALA A 275 41.83 13.08 -0.97
CA ALA A 275 42.10 13.92 -2.13
C ALA A 275 43.50 14.57 -2.03
N GLN A 276 43.85 15.14 -0.87
CA GLN A 276 45.17 15.75 -0.64
C GLN A 276 46.31 14.74 -0.80
N THR A 277 46.18 13.54 -0.22
CA THR A 277 47.19 12.48 -0.38
C THR A 277 47.33 12.03 -1.84
N THR A 278 46.23 11.90 -2.57
CA THR A 278 46.26 11.58 -4.01
C THR A 278 46.92 12.70 -4.84
N GLU A 279 46.69 13.97 -4.47
CA GLU A 279 47.33 15.11 -5.13
C GLU A 279 48.84 15.13 -4.88
N GLU A 280 49.29 14.85 -3.66
CA GLU A 280 50.72 14.71 -3.33
C GLU A 280 51.38 13.55 -4.10
N GLU A 281 50.71 12.40 -4.21
CA GLU A 281 51.18 11.26 -5.00
C GLU A 281 51.29 11.60 -6.49
N ASN A 282 50.31 12.32 -7.05
CA ASN A 282 50.36 12.79 -8.43
C ASN A 282 51.53 13.74 -8.68
N LEU A 283 51.81 14.67 -7.76
CA LEU A 283 52.95 15.57 -7.85
C LEU A 283 54.29 14.81 -7.79
N ASP A 284 54.39 13.73 -7.01
CA ASP A 284 55.59 12.87 -7.01
C ASP A 284 55.74 12.09 -8.32
N VAL A 285 54.64 11.55 -8.85
CA VAL A 285 54.64 10.86 -10.15
C VAL A 285 55.04 11.80 -11.29
N GLU A 286 54.52 13.03 -11.34
CA GLU A 286 54.91 14.04 -12.32
C GLU A 286 56.42 14.37 -12.24
N ARG A 287 56.96 14.47 -11.02
CA ARG A 287 58.40 14.68 -10.80
C ARG A 287 59.22 13.53 -11.36
N ARG A 288 58.85 12.28 -11.06
CA ARG A 288 59.53 11.08 -11.59
C ARG A 288 59.44 11.00 -13.12
N LEU A 289 58.28 11.32 -13.70
CA LEU A 289 58.08 11.38 -15.16
C LEU A 289 59.04 12.38 -15.82
N LYS A 290 59.23 13.54 -15.19
CA LYS A 290 60.18 14.56 -15.67
C LYS A 290 61.64 14.06 -15.61
N GLU A 291 62.03 13.42 -14.52
CA GLU A 291 63.38 12.84 -14.37
C GLU A 291 63.67 11.74 -15.40
N VAL A 292 62.70 10.86 -15.64
CA VAL A 292 62.79 9.82 -16.68
C VAL A 292 62.91 10.45 -18.06
N ASN A 293 62.08 11.46 -18.36
CA ASN A 293 62.12 12.15 -19.65
C ASN A 293 63.48 12.84 -19.91
N ASP A 294 64.05 13.48 -18.88
CA ASP A 294 65.37 14.10 -18.99
C ASP A 294 66.49 13.06 -19.18
N SER A 295 66.34 11.88 -18.57
CA SER A 295 67.25 10.75 -18.79
C SER A 295 67.17 10.21 -20.21
N VAL A 296 65.95 10.06 -20.76
CA VAL A 296 65.73 9.66 -22.17
C VAL A 296 66.33 10.68 -23.14
N LYS A 297 66.19 11.99 -22.87
CA LYS A 297 66.82 13.03 -23.69
C LYS A 297 68.35 12.91 -23.70
N LYS A 298 68.97 12.69 -22.54
CA LYS A 298 70.42 12.47 -22.44
C LYS A 298 70.87 11.25 -23.24
N LEU A 299 70.15 10.13 -23.13
CA LEU A 299 70.44 8.91 -23.89
C LEU A 299 70.30 9.12 -25.40
N ARG A 300 69.25 9.83 -25.86
CA ARG A 300 69.08 10.18 -27.28
C ARG A 300 70.25 11.01 -27.79
N LEU A 301 70.67 12.04 -27.05
CA LEU A 301 71.83 12.86 -27.44
C LEU A 301 73.13 12.03 -27.49
N SER A 302 73.31 11.09 -26.55
CA SER A 302 74.45 10.18 -26.56
C SER A 302 74.44 9.26 -27.79
N HIS A 303 73.28 8.68 -28.12
CA HIS A 303 73.13 7.80 -29.28
C HIS A 303 73.40 8.54 -30.59
N ILE A 304 72.94 9.79 -30.73
CA ILE A 304 73.25 10.63 -31.90
C ILE A 304 74.76 10.87 -32.01
N ARG A 305 75.46 11.15 -30.90
CA ARG A 305 76.93 11.30 -30.91
C ARG A 305 77.64 10.01 -31.32
N GLN A 306 77.21 8.87 -30.79
CA GLN A 306 77.79 7.56 -31.15
C GLN A 306 77.56 7.24 -32.63
N ALA A 307 76.35 7.50 -33.15
CA ALA A 307 76.06 7.32 -34.57
C ALA A 307 76.98 8.17 -35.46
N ASN A 308 77.18 9.45 -35.11
CA ASN A 308 78.11 10.33 -35.84
C ASN A 308 79.56 9.82 -35.79
N GLN A 309 79.98 9.27 -34.65
CA GLN A 309 81.33 8.70 -34.49
C GLN A 309 81.51 7.43 -35.32
N ILE A 310 80.49 6.58 -35.42
CA ILE A 310 80.48 5.41 -36.30
C ILE A 310 80.60 5.84 -37.76
N THR A 311 79.86 6.87 -38.17
CA THR A 311 79.96 7.41 -39.54
C THR A 311 81.37 7.90 -39.86
N LEU A 312 81.99 8.66 -38.95
CA LEU A 312 83.36 9.14 -39.11
C LEU A 312 84.37 7.98 -39.21
N LEU A 313 84.25 6.97 -38.35
CA LEU A 313 85.12 5.78 -38.40
C LEU A 313 84.94 4.99 -39.70
N LYS A 314 83.72 4.96 -40.25
CA LYS A 314 83.43 4.32 -41.53
C LYS A 314 84.11 5.08 -42.68
N GLU A 315 84.05 6.41 -42.68
CA GLU A 315 84.75 7.25 -43.66
C GLU A 315 86.27 7.01 -43.60
N GLN A 316 86.87 7.01 -42.40
CA GLN A 316 88.28 6.69 -42.21
C GLN A 316 88.66 5.28 -42.69
N SER A 317 87.78 4.31 -42.49
CA SER A 317 88.00 2.94 -42.98
C SER A 317 88.00 2.87 -44.51
N GLU A 318 87.18 3.68 -45.19
CA GLU A 318 87.16 3.72 -46.65
C GLU A 318 88.40 4.43 -47.21
N ASP A 319 88.85 5.51 -46.56
CA ASP A 319 90.11 6.19 -46.91
C ASP A 319 91.32 5.25 -46.75
N LEU A 320 91.40 4.50 -45.63
CA LEU A 320 92.45 3.50 -45.42
C LEU A 320 92.44 2.37 -46.45
N LYS A 321 91.24 1.93 -46.91
CA LYS A 321 91.14 0.95 -47.99
C LYS A 321 91.69 1.50 -49.30
N LYS A 322 91.44 2.79 -49.59
CA LYS A 322 91.97 3.47 -50.76
C LYS A 322 93.49 3.55 -50.70
N ASP A 323 94.06 3.97 -49.57
CA ASP A 323 95.50 4.01 -49.37
C ASP A 323 96.15 2.63 -49.52
N LEU A 324 95.55 1.59 -48.93
CA LEU A 324 96.03 0.20 -49.07
C LEU A 324 96.04 -0.26 -50.53
N LYS A 325 95.04 0.15 -51.32
CA LYS A 325 94.99 -0.14 -52.75
C LYS A 325 96.13 0.57 -53.48
N ASP A 326 96.35 1.86 -53.21
CA ASP A 326 97.44 2.64 -53.80
C ASP A 326 98.82 2.06 -53.42
N TYR A 327 99.02 1.62 -52.18
CA TYR A 327 100.25 0.94 -51.75
C TYR A 327 100.46 -0.40 -52.46
N LYS A 328 99.39 -1.16 -52.66
CA LYS A 328 99.45 -2.44 -53.38
C LYS A 328 99.83 -2.23 -54.84
N GLU A 329 99.22 -1.25 -55.52
CA GLU A 329 99.57 -0.89 -56.90
C GLU A 329 101.03 -0.44 -57.00
N ARG A 330 101.52 0.37 -56.05
CA ARG A 330 102.94 0.76 -55.99
C ARG A 330 103.87 -0.43 -55.76
N ALA A 331 103.50 -1.36 -54.87
CA ALA A 331 104.29 -2.57 -54.63
C ALA A 331 104.38 -3.45 -55.88
N GLU A 332 103.26 -3.61 -56.62
CA GLU A 332 103.23 -4.34 -57.89
C GLU A 332 104.12 -3.68 -58.95
N THR A 333 104.11 -2.35 -59.06
CA THR A 333 105.03 -1.62 -59.96
C THR A 333 106.50 -1.77 -59.55
N GLY A 334 106.80 -1.72 -58.25
CA GLY A 334 108.15 -1.95 -57.73
C GLY A 334 108.64 -3.38 -57.99
N GLN A 335 107.76 -4.37 -57.86
CA GLN A 335 108.08 -5.77 -58.17
C GLN A 335 108.38 -5.97 -59.66
N ALA A 336 107.64 -5.29 -60.55
CA ALA A 336 107.89 -5.30 -61.99
C ALA A 336 109.24 -4.63 -62.35
N GLU A 337 109.60 -3.54 -61.69
CA GLU A 337 110.89 -2.87 -61.84
C GLU A 337 112.06 -3.78 -61.40
N ILE A 338 111.90 -4.48 -60.27
CA ILE A 338 112.88 -5.47 -59.79
C ILE A 338 113.04 -6.61 -60.81
N GLY A 339 111.94 -7.12 -61.39
CA GLY A 339 111.99 -8.15 -62.43
C GLY A 339 112.70 -7.70 -63.71
N ARG A 340 112.50 -6.43 -64.11
CA ARG A 340 113.24 -5.80 -65.22
C ARG A 340 114.74 -5.73 -64.94
N LEU A 341 115.11 -5.22 -63.76
CA LEU A 341 116.51 -5.08 -63.35
C LEU A 341 117.22 -6.44 -63.19
N GLN A 342 116.53 -7.48 -62.71
CA GLN A 342 117.08 -8.83 -62.66
C GLN A 342 117.32 -9.41 -64.05
N SER A 343 116.42 -9.13 -65.00
CA SER A 343 116.58 -9.57 -66.40
C SER A 343 117.72 -8.82 -67.10
N GLU A 344 117.89 -7.52 -66.84
CA GLU A 344 119.02 -6.69 -67.31
C GLU A 344 120.35 -7.14 -66.71
N LEU A 345 120.38 -7.52 -65.42
CA LEU A 345 121.58 -8.06 -64.77
C LEU A 345 121.99 -9.41 -65.35
N GLU A 346 121.02 -10.30 -65.62
CA GLU A 346 121.32 -11.60 -66.23
C GLU A 346 121.76 -11.45 -67.68
N SER A 347 121.16 -10.51 -68.44
CA SER A 347 121.64 -10.09 -69.76
C SER A 347 123.09 -9.60 -69.71
N SER A 348 123.41 -8.68 -68.80
CA SER A 348 124.76 -8.12 -68.65
C SER A 348 125.79 -9.18 -68.21
N ARG A 349 125.39 -10.12 -67.36
CA ARG A 349 126.22 -11.26 -66.95
C ARG A 349 126.50 -12.21 -68.11
N VAL A 350 125.49 -12.45 -68.96
CA VAL A 350 125.65 -13.22 -70.20
C VAL A 350 126.56 -12.48 -71.18
N ASP A 351 126.43 -11.15 -71.30
CA ASP A 351 127.31 -10.32 -72.14
C ASP A 351 128.76 -10.34 -71.66
N TYR A 352 129.01 -10.26 -70.35
CA TYR A 352 130.36 -10.39 -69.76
C TYR A 352 130.96 -11.78 -69.96
N LEU A 353 130.17 -12.86 -69.79
CA LEU A 353 130.63 -14.23 -70.03
C LEU A 353 130.89 -14.49 -71.53
N ASN A 354 130.11 -13.86 -72.40
CA ASN A 354 130.32 -13.89 -73.84
C ASN A 354 131.58 -13.12 -74.23
N GLU A 355 131.86 -11.95 -73.63
CA GLU A 355 133.08 -11.17 -73.91
C GLU A 355 134.36 -11.87 -73.44
N LEU A 356 134.29 -12.60 -72.32
CA LEU A 356 135.40 -13.41 -71.80
C LEU A 356 135.71 -14.62 -72.70
N ARG A 357 134.70 -15.21 -73.34
CA ARG A 357 134.89 -16.19 -74.43
C ARG A 357 135.36 -15.53 -75.72
N ARG A 358 134.87 -14.34 -76.03
CA ARG A 358 135.19 -13.58 -77.25
C ARG A 358 136.66 -13.20 -77.32
N LEU A 359 137.27 -12.78 -76.21
CA LEU A 359 138.72 -12.49 -76.16
C LEU A 359 139.59 -13.76 -76.29
N GLN A 360 139.06 -14.93 -75.94
CA GLN A 360 139.75 -16.22 -76.07
C GLN A 360 139.70 -16.76 -77.51
N THR A 361 138.61 -16.51 -78.25
CA THR A 361 138.43 -16.93 -79.66
C THR A 361 138.89 -15.88 -80.68
N ALA A 362 138.83 -14.57 -80.35
CA ALA A 362 139.30 -13.48 -81.23
C ALA A 362 140.81 -13.52 -81.54
N LYS A 363 141.60 -14.22 -80.73
CA LYS A 363 143.02 -14.50 -81.01
C LYS A 363 143.22 -15.57 -82.11
N ASN A 364 142.27 -16.50 -82.26
CA ASN A 364 142.40 -17.65 -83.16
C ASN A 364 141.52 -17.52 -84.44
N GLU A 365 140.50 -16.66 -84.43
CA GLU A 365 139.60 -16.42 -85.58
C GLU A 365 139.94 -15.16 -86.42
N ALA A 366 140.80 -14.25 -85.93
CA ALA A 366 141.24 -13.06 -86.66
C ALA A 366 142.07 -13.38 -87.93
N ASP A 367 142.68 -14.57 -88.00
CA ASP A 367 143.41 -15.05 -89.19
C ASP A 367 142.51 -15.69 -90.26
N LYS A 368 141.18 -15.84 -90.05
CA LYS A 368 140.35 -16.64 -90.97
C LYS A 368 139.02 -16.06 -91.46
N ARG A 369 138.49 -14.94 -90.95
CA ARG A 369 137.11 -14.49 -91.34
C ARG A 369 136.93 -13.00 -91.66
N VAL A 370 137.92 -12.44 -92.36
CA VAL A 370 137.79 -11.19 -93.14
C VAL A 370 136.84 -11.32 -94.34
N GLN A 371 136.38 -12.53 -94.74
CA GLN A 371 135.78 -12.69 -96.08
C GLN A 371 134.28 -13.06 -96.16
N GLU A 372 133.57 -13.45 -95.09
CA GLU A 372 132.31 -14.24 -95.28
C GLU A 372 130.99 -13.76 -94.64
N VAL A 373 130.92 -12.69 -93.83
CA VAL A 373 129.64 -12.35 -93.13
C VAL A 373 129.13 -10.93 -93.38
N SER A 374 129.74 -10.23 -94.35
CA SER A 374 129.18 -9.01 -94.97
C SER A 374 127.83 -9.24 -95.66
N ASP A 375 127.42 -10.49 -95.90
CA ASP A 375 126.25 -10.81 -96.74
C ASP A 375 124.97 -11.22 -95.98
N LYS A 376 124.95 -11.27 -94.64
CA LYS A 376 123.80 -11.81 -93.87
C LYS A 376 123.08 -10.83 -92.93
N LEU A 377 123.26 -9.53 -93.10
CA LEU A 377 122.60 -8.51 -92.26
C LEU A 377 121.18 -8.09 -92.73
N ARG A 378 120.63 -8.55 -93.87
CA ARG A 378 119.53 -7.79 -94.52
C ARG A 378 118.11 -8.38 -94.58
N GLN A 379 117.78 -9.54 -93.99
CA GLN A 379 116.54 -10.24 -94.39
C GLN A 379 115.43 -10.52 -93.36
N THR A 380 115.49 -10.09 -92.10
CA THR A 380 114.34 -10.32 -91.18
C THR A 380 114.09 -9.15 -90.22
N GLN A 381 113.96 -7.96 -90.80
CA GLN A 381 113.47 -6.73 -90.16
C GLN A 381 112.18 -6.24 -90.85
N ILE A 382 111.21 -7.11 -91.11
CA ILE A 382 109.82 -6.72 -91.43
C ILE A 382 108.91 -7.86 -90.96
N ASP A 383 108.24 -7.68 -89.81
CA ASP A 383 106.80 -7.94 -89.64
C ASP A 383 106.36 -7.58 -88.20
N HIS A 384 105.41 -6.66 -88.14
CA HIS A 384 104.82 -6.07 -86.94
C HIS A 384 103.36 -6.57 -86.84
N SER A 385 102.81 -6.64 -85.62
CA SER A 385 101.44 -6.19 -85.23
C SER A 385 100.49 -7.23 -84.59
N ASN A 386 99.89 -6.76 -83.48
CA ASN A 386 98.62 -7.10 -82.82
C ASN A 386 98.51 -8.36 -81.93
N ASP A 387 98.24 -8.12 -80.63
CA ASP A 387 96.91 -8.46 -80.08
C ASP A 387 96.61 -7.72 -78.76
N SER A 388 95.64 -6.80 -78.83
CA SER A 388 94.96 -6.13 -77.72
C SER A 388 93.47 -6.43 -77.86
N ALA A 389 93.05 -7.63 -77.45
CA ALA A 389 91.64 -8.07 -77.55
C ALA A 389 91.11 -8.79 -76.29
N SER A 390 91.78 -8.71 -75.14
CA SER A 390 91.38 -9.49 -73.95
C SER A 390 90.82 -8.69 -72.75
N LEU A 391 90.67 -7.36 -72.84
CA LEU A 391 90.27 -6.53 -71.69
C LEU A 391 88.84 -5.96 -71.72
N ILE A 392 88.08 -6.17 -72.81
CA ILE A 392 86.70 -5.62 -72.93
C ILE A 392 85.63 -6.61 -72.41
N SER A 393 85.89 -7.93 -72.41
CA SER A 393 84.89 -8.95 -72.02
C SER A 393 84.63 -9.07 -70.50
N ALA A 394 85.51 -8.49 -69.65
CA ALA A 394 85.36 -8.54 -68.20
C ALA A 394 84.41 -7.45 -67.64
N ASN A 395 84.16 -6.36 -68.38
CA ASN A 395 83.42 -5.20 -67.87
C ASN A 395 81.89 -5.28 -68.09
N GLU A 396 81.43 -6.06 -69.09
CA GLU A 396 79.99 -6.32 -69.32
C GLU A 396 79.38 -7.30 -68.30
N LYS A 397 80.17 -8.20 -67.71
CA LYS A 397 79.67 -9.11 -66.66
C LYS A 397 79.43 -8.41 -65.33
N VAL A 398 80.21 -7.36 -65.01
CA VAL A 398 80.06 -6.60 -63.75
C VAL A 398 78.81 -5.72 -63.77
N SER A 399 78.43 -5.19 -64.94
CA SER A 399 77.22 -4.37 -65.09
C SER A 399 75.92 -5.19 -65.03
N LYS A 400 75.95 -6.47 -65.47
CA LYS A 400 74.82 -7.40 -65.36
C LYS A 400 74.54 -7.83 -63.90
N VAL A 401 75.59 -8.09 -63.12
CA VAL A 401 75.49 -8.45 -61.68
C VAL A 401 75.00 -7.26 -60.83
N ARG A 402 75.33 -6.02 -61.22
CA ARG A 402 74.83 -4.82 -60.52
C ARG A 402 73.32 -4.64 -60.67
N GLY A 403 72.78 -4.86 -61.86
CA GLY A 403 71.33 -4.80 -62.11
C GLY A 403 70.54 -5.92 -61.40
N GLU A 404 71.13 -7.11 -61.26
CA GLU A 404 70.53 -8.22 -60.49
C GLU A 404 70.55 -7.96 -58.98
N CYS A 405 71.59 -7.31 -58.44
CA CYS A 405 71.65 -6.87 -57.04
C CYS A 405 70.64 -5.77 -56.70
N GLU A 406 70.42 -4.80 -57.59
CA GLU A 406 69.41 -3.74 -57.39
C GLU A 406 67.97 -4.30 -57.43
N ALA A 407 67.70 -5.28 -58.30
CA ALA A 407 66.42 -6.00 -58.32
C ALA A 407 66.21 -6.85 -57.06
N LEU A 408 67.25 -7.52 -56.57
CA LEU A 408 67.23 -8.25 -55.30
C LEU A 408 67.01 -7.31 -54.11
N GLN A 409 67.61 -6.13 -54.11
CA GLN A 409 67.43 -5.13 -53.06
C GLN A 409 65.97 -4.63 -52.98
N LEU A 410 65.35 -4.32 -54.12
CA LEU A 410 63.93 -3.94 -54.18
C LEU A 410 63.00 -5.08 -53.72
N THR A 411 63.36 -6.33 -54.01
CA THR A 411 62.60 -7.51 -53.58
C THR A 411 62.72 -7.73 -52.07
N VAL A 412 63.92 -7.53 -51.50
CA VAL A 412 64.18 -7.58 -50.05
C VAL A 412 63.44 -6.45 -49.33
N GLU A 413 63.46 -5.22 -49.84
CA GLU A 413 62.69 -4.09 -49.28
C GLU A 413 61.17 -4.33 -49.37
N GLY A 414 60.70 -5.03 -50.41
CA GLY A 414 59.33 -5.52 -50.51
C GLY A 414 59.00 -6.53 -49.41
N HIS A 415 59.86 -7.52 -49.19
CA HIS A 415 59.69 -8.54 -48.15
C HIS A 415 59.77 -7.95 -46.73
N VAL A 416 60.62 -6.95 -46.49
CA VAL A 416 60.71 -6.25 -45.19
C VAL A 416 59.41 -5.52 -44.87
N ARG A 417 58.83 -4.78 -45.83
CA ARG A 417 57.53 -4.11 -45.63
C ARG A 417 56.38 -5.09 -45.41
N ASP A 418 56.43 -6.25 -46.06
CA ASP A 418 55.45 -7.33 -45.85
C ASP A 418 55.60 -7.97 -44.46
N LEU A 419 56.83 -8.14 -43.99
CA LEU A 419 57.15 -8.62 -42.64
C LEU A 419 56.71 -7.63 -41.56
N GLU A 420 56.93 -6.32 -41.75
CA GLU A 420 56.46 -5.28 -40.84
C GLU A 420 54.94 -5.27 -40.74
N ARG A 421 54.21 -5.36 -41.88
CA ARG A 421 52.75 -5.49 -41.88
C ARG A 421 52.27 -6.75 -41.16
N LYS A 422 52.94 -7.88 -41.35
CA LYS A 422 52.62 -9.14 -40.65
C LYS A 422 52.89 -9.03 -39.14
N ASN A 423 54.00 -8.39 -38.74
CA ASN A 423 54.31 -8.16 -37.32
C ASN A 423 53.29 -7.25 -36.65
N GLN A 424 52.85 -6.21 -37.34
CA GLN A 424 51.82 -5.30 -36.84
C GLN A 424 50.48 -6.04 -36.67
N ARG A 425 50.12 -6.90 -37.63
CA ARG A 425 48.94 -7.78 -37.54
C ARG A 425 49.04 -8.79 -36.40
N ILE A 426 50.22 -9.35 -36.14
CA ILE A 426 50.46 -10.27 -35.01
C ILE A 426 50.27 -9.53 -33.69
N SER A 427 50.83 -8.32 -33.56
CA SER A 427 50.71 -7.53 -32.34
C SER A 427 49.26 -7.07 -32.07
N GLU A 428 48.49 -6.77 -33.12
CA GLU A 428 47.04 -6.53 -33.01
C GLU A 428 46.28 -7.79 -32.57
N LEU A 429 46.64 -8.97 -33.08
CA LEU A 429 46.03 -10.25 -32.71
C LEU A 429 46.39 -10.68 -31.29
N GLU A 430 47.63 -10.47 -30.85
CA GLU A 430 48.08 -10.70 -29.47
C GLU A 430 47.30 -9.80 -28.50
N LYS A 431 47.16 -8.51 -28.82
CA LYS A 431 46.36 -7.59 -28.02
C LYS A 431 44.88 -8.01 -27.94
N ALA A 432 44.29 -8.44 -29.06
CA ALA A 432 42.92 -8.95 -29.08
C ALA A 432 42.79 -10.29 -28.32
N SER A 433 43.84 -11.11 -28.30
CA SER A 433 43.90 -12.35 -27.50
C SER A 433 43.97 -12.03 -26.01
N ASP A 434 44.84 -11.11 -25.60
CA ASP A 434 44.99 -10.69 -24.21
C ASP A 434 43.69 -10.04 -23.68
N GLU A 435 43.00 -9.25 -24.51
CA GLU A 435 41.68 -8.69 -24.18
C GLU A 435 40.61 -9.78 -24.03
N LYS A 436 40.66 -10.83 -24.87
CA LYS A 436 39.78 -12.00 -24.73
C LYS A 436 40.10 -12.83 -23.49
N ASP A 437 41.37 -13.08 -23.20
CA ASP A 437 41.80 -13.85 -22.03
C ASP A 437 41.48 -13.10 -20.73
N ALA A 438 41.61 -11.77 -20.71
CA ALA A 438 41.13 -10.94 -19.61
C ALA A 438 39.60 -11.03 -19.47
N SER A 439 38.85 -11.02 -20.57
CA SER A 439 37.39 -11.19 -20.55
C SER A 439 36.96 -12.58 -20.06
N ILE A 440 37.67 -13.63 -20.48
CA ILE A 440 37.46 -15.02 -20.03
C ILE A 440 37.75 -15.12 -18.54
N LYS A 441 38.87 -14.55 -18.06
CA LYS A 441 39.23 -14.56 -16.64
C LYS A 441 38.17 -13.88 -15.76
N VAL A 442 37.66 -12.71 -16.17
CA VAL A 442 36.56 -12.03 -15.46
C VAL A 442 35.28 -12.88 -15.46
N ARG A 443 35.00 -13.57 -16.58
CA ARG A 443 33.85 -14.48 -16.68
C ARG A 443 34.02 -15.71 -15.77
N ASP A 444 35.21 -16.30 -15.71
CA ASP A 444 35.51 -17.46 -14.86
C ASP A 444 35.49 -17.09 -13.38
N GLU A 445 35.98 -15.91 -13.01
CA GLU A 445 35.85 -15.37 -11.64
C GLU A 445 34.37 -15.19 -11.26
N THR A 446 33.54 -14.71 -12.19
CA THR A 446 32.09 -14.56 -11.99
C THR A 446 31.39 -15.92 -11.85
N ILE A 447 31.72 -16.88 -12.71
CA ILE A 447 31.18 -18.25 -12.66
C ILE A 447 31.59 -18.93 -11.35
N ASN A 448 32.85 -18.81 -10.93
CA ASN A 448 33.30 -19.39 -9.67
C ASN A 448 32.62 -18.76 -8.46
N ALA A 449 32.40 -17.44 -8.46
CA ALA A 449 31.64 -16.77 -7.41
C ALA A 449 30.18 -17.26 -7.35
N GLN A 450 29.55 -17.48 -8.51
CA GLN A 450 28.20 -18.02 -8.61
C GLN A 450 28.12 -19.49 -8.18
N ILE A 451 29.09 -20.33 -8.55
CA ILE A 451 29.19 -21.73 -8.12
C ILE A 451 29.38 -21.81 -6.61
N GLN A 452 30.23 -20.96 -6.03
CA GLN A 452 30.39 -20.91 -4.57
C GLN A 452 29.11 -20.41 -3.88
N GLY A 453 28.43 -19.41 -4.45
CA GLY A 453 27.14 -18.94 -3.96
C GLY A 453 26.06 -20.02 -3.98
N ALA A 454 25.91 -20.72 -5.10
CA ALA A 454 24.96 -21.82 -5.27
C ALA A 454 25.31 -23.03 -4.38
N SER A 455 26.59 -23.41 -4.29
CA SER A 455 27.05 -24.49 -3.41
C SER A 455 26.80 -24.16 -1.95
N THR A 456 27.10 -22.94 -1.53
CA THR A 456 26.81 -22.47 -0.17
C THR A 456 25.31 -22.46 0.10
N PHE A 457 24.50 -21.96 -0.84
CA PHE A 457 23.05 -21.95 -0.76
C PHE A 457 22.45 -23.36 -0.66
N LEU A 458 22.86 -24.29 -1.52
CA LEU A 458 22.44 -25.69 -1.47
C LEU A 458 22.85 -26.37 -0.16
N ARG A 459 24.04 -26.05 0.37
CA ARG A 459 24.51 -26.56 1.66
C ARG A 459 23.72 -26.01 2.84
N HIS A 460 23.21 -24.78 2.75
CA HIS A 460 22.30 -24.21 3.75
C HIS A 460 20.86 -24.74 3.65
N LEU A 461 20.47 -25.26 2.48
CA LEU A 461 19.15 -25.87 2.24
C LEU A 461 19.11 -27.38 2.49
N SER A 462 20.26 -28.05 2.52
CA SER A 462 20.41 -29.47 2.83
C SER A 462 20.29 -29.72 4.35
N LEU A 463 19.09 -29.56 4.89
CA LEU A 463 18.66 -30.27 6.10
C LEU A 463 17.84 -31.49 5.65
N ASP A 464 18.51 -32.62 5.46
CA ASP A 464 18.01 -34.01 5.44
C ASP A 464 16.69 -34.33 4.73
N VAL A 465 16.42 -33.78 3.54
CA VAL A 465 15.36 -34.33 2.67
C VAL A 465 15.77 -34.30 1.19
N GLU A 466 16.21 -35.46 0.67
CA GLU A 466 16.28 -35.71 -0.77
C GLU A 466 14.84 -35.69 -1.34
N SER A 467 14.46 -34.59 -1.99
CA SER A 467 13.21 -34.50 -2.75
C SER A 467 13.54 -34.30 -4.22
N ASP A 468 12.85 -35.04 -5.10
CA ASP A 468 13.00 -34.96 -6.56
C ASP A 468 12.82 -33.51 -7.09
N ALA A 469 12.08 -32.67 -6.36
CA ALA A 469 11.96 -31.25 -6.66
C ALA A 469 13.30 -30.51 -6.52
N TRP A 470 14.11 -30.86 -5.51
CA TRP A 470 15.43 -30.25 -5.26
C TRP A 470 16.47 -30.72 -6.27
N LYS A 471 16.38 -31.98 -6.70
CA LYS A 471 17.23 -32.51 -7.77
C LYS A 471 16.95 -31.80 -9.10
N CYS A 472 15.68 -31.58 -9.42
CA CYS A 472 15.26 -30.83 -10.62
C CYS A 472 15.71 -29.35 -10.57
N ILE A 473 15.65 -28.70 -9.40
CA ILE A 473 16.17 -27.34 -9.19
C ILE A 473 17.68 -27.30 -9.42
N ALA A 474 18.44 -28.26 -8.85
CA ALA A 474 19.89 -28.31 -9.01
C ALA A 474 20.31 -28.59 -10.47
N GLU A 475 19.64 -29.52 -11.16
CA GLU A 475 19.90 -29.82 -12.57
C GLU A 475 19.58 -28.63 -13.48
N ARG A 476 18.52 -27.87 -13.23
CA ARG A 476 18.15 -26.70 -14.05
C ARG A 476 18.98 -25.45 -13.78
N VAL A 477 19.34 -25.18 -12.52
CA VAL A 477 20.21 -24.05 -12.16
C VAL A 477 21.61 -24.19 -12.77
N LEU A 478 22.11 -25.43 -12.93
CA LEU A 478 23.42 -25.70 -13.53
C LEU A 478 23.42 -25.68 -15.07
N VAL A 479 22.28 -25.93 -15.72
CA VAL A 479 22.19 -26.04 -17.19
C VAL A 479 21.96 -24.68 -17.88
N ASP A 480 21.36 -23.69 -17.23
CA ASP A 480 20.83 -22.48 -17.90
C ASP A 480 21.67 -21.19 -17.72
N SER A 481 23.00 -21.32 -17.58
CA SER A 481 23.93 -20.17 -17.46
C SER A 481 24.09 -19.32 -18.75
N THR A 482 23.28 -19.58 -19.78
CA THR A 482 23.30 -18.87 -21.07
C THR A 482 22.01 -18.13 -21.42
N SER A 483 20.98 -18.19 -20.57
CA SER A 483 19.60 -17.96 -21.01
C SER A 483 18.83 -16.89 -20.23
N THR A 484 19.42 -15.75 -19.86
CA THR A 484 18.61 -14.57 -19.47
C THR A 484 19.35 -13.27 -19.77
N SER A 485 19.36 -12.90 -21.04
CA SER A 485 19.27 -11.49 -21.39
C SER A 485 17.85 -11.07 -21.00
N LEU A 486 17.69 -10.44 -19.83
CA LEU A 486 16.48 -9.66 -19.52
C LEU A 486 16.39 -8.61 -20.63
N THR A 487 15.56 -8.85 -21.63
CA THR A 487 15.21 -7.85 -22.62
C THR A 487 14.79 -6.62 -21.86
N SER A 488 15.52 -5.53 -22.04
CA SER A 488 15.14 -4.18 -21.65
C SER A 488 13.84 -3.84 -22.38
N ALA A 489 12.73 -4.37 -21.91
CA ALA A 489 11.42 -3.97 -22.38
C ALA A 489 11.10 -2.63 -21.72
N GLU A 490 10.61 -1.70 -22.54
CA GLU A 490 10.08 -0.37 -22.19
C GLU A 490 8.95 -0.39 -21.13
N TRP A 491 8.62 -1.58 -20.62
CA TRP A 491 7.56 -1.85 -19.66
C TRP A 491 8.09 -1.85 -18.22
N ALA A 492 7.85 -0.75 -17.49
CA ALA A 492 7.99 -0.77 -16.03
C ALA A 492 6.67 -1.23 -15.36
N PRO A 493 6.72 -2.19 -14.44
CA PRO A 493 5.56 -2.71 -13.75
C PRO A 493 5.05 -1.67 -12.73
N TRP A 494 3.74 -1.65 -12.51
CA TRP A 494 3.03 -0.74 -11.61
C TRP A 494 3.29 -1.09 -10.15
N ALA A 495 3.53 -0.07 -9.33
CA ALA A 495 3.79 -0.22 -7.90
C ALA A 495 2.48 -0.52 -7.16
N ILE A 496 2.40 -1.70 -6.51
CA ILE A 496 1.25 -2.07 -5.69
C ILE A 496 1.39 -1.39 -4.33
N PHE A 497 0.46 -0.49 -4.01
CA PHE A 497 0.38 0.21 -2.74
C PHE A 497 -0.47 -0.56 -1.72
N PRO A 498 -0.32 -0.26 -0.41
CA PRO A 498 -1.13 -0.87 0.62
C PRO A 498 -2.63 -0.68 0.37
N SER A 499 -3.35 -1.78 0.23
CA SER A 499 -4.79 -1.79 0.00
C SER A 499 -5.56 -1.21 1.19
N TRP A 500 -6.69 -0.57 0.92
CA TRP A 500 -7.68 -0.13 1.93
C TRP A 500 -8.77 -1.18 2.03
N SER A 501 -8.41 -2.34 2.59
CA SER A 501 -9.32 -3.45 2.87
C SER A 501 -8.97 -4.06 4.23
N GLU A 502 -9.97 -4.63 4.90
CA GLU A 502 -9.78 -5.43 6.12
C GLU A 502 -9.16 -6.81 5.80
N ASP A 503 -9.14 -7.22 4.53
CA ASP A 503 -8.52 -8.47 4.11
C ASP A 503 -6.99 -8.43 4.31
N THR A 504 -6.54 -9.20 5.30
CA THR A 504 -5.11 -9.38 5.61
C THR A 504 -4.29 -9.94 4.45
N SER A 505 -4.91 -10.61 3.48
CA SER A 505 -4.23 -11.11 2.27
C SER A 505 -3.76 -9.98 1.34
N LEU A 506 -4.38 -8.81 1.45
CA LEU A 506 -4.08 -7.61 0.66
C LEU A 506 -3.08 -6.66 1.34
N ALA A 507 -2.53 -7.06 2.48
CA ALA A 507 -1.49 -6.31 3.16
C ALA A 507 -0.16 -6.41 2.41
N THR A 508 0.50 -5.27 2.23
CA THR A 508 1.87 -5.18 1.70
C THR A 508 2.82 -4.73 2.81
N TRP A 509 3.99 -5.37 2.93
CA TRP A 509 5.10 -4.94 3.77
C TRP A 509 6.43 -5.17 3.08
N GLU A 510 7.47 -4.49 3.53
CA GLU A 510 8.84 -4.77 3.10
C GLU A 510 9.32 -6.08 3.73
N ASP A 511 9.69 -7.04 2.88
CA ASP A 511 10.36 -8.26 3.32
C ASP A 511 11.87 -8.00 3.34
N THR A 512 12.57 -8.44 4.38
CA THR A 512 14.03 -8.29 4.46
C THR A 512 14.77 -9.49 3.89
N ARG A 513 14.05 -10.57 3.54
CA ARG A 513 14.62 -11.79 2.98
C ARG A 513 15.05 -11.59 1.53
N GLY A 514 16.07 -12.37 1.12
CA GLY A 514 16.56 -12.38 -0.25
C GLY A 514 15.49 -12.84 -1.26
N PRO A 515 15.57 -12.38 -2.53
CA PRO A 515 14.58 -12.69 -3.56
C PRO A 515 14.36 -14.19 -3.80
N GLU A 516 15.41 -15.00 -3.67
CA GLU A 516 15.35 -16.45 -3.85
C GLU A 516 14.52 -17.13 -2.76
N VAL A 517 14.64 -16.69 -1.51
CA VAL A 517 13.85 -17.21 -0.38
C VAL A 517 12.39 -16.83 -0.53
N VAL A 518 12.12 -15.60 -1.01
CA VAL A 518 10.76 -15.13 -1.27
C VAL A 518 10.12 -15.92 -2.42
N ALA A 519 10.86 -16.16 -3.50
CA ALA A 519 10.41 -17.01 -4.61
C ALA A 519 10.08 -18.44 -4.15
N LEU A 520 10.93 -19.07 -3.34
CA LEU A 520 10.67 -20.42 -2.81
C LEU A 520 9.45 -20.47 -1.88
N ASN A 521 9.26 -19.45 -1.04
CA ASN A 521 8.06 -19.35 -0.19
C ASN A 521 6.79 -19.20 -1.02
N LEU A 522 6.83 -18.38 -2.07
CA LEU A 522 5.71 -18.26 -3.02
C LEU A 522 5.39 -19.60 -3.68
N LEU A 523 6.41 -20.32 -4.15
CA LEU A 523 6.22 -21.67 -4.71
C LEU A 523 5.57 -22.62 -3.72
N ALA A 524 6.03 -22.64 -2.47
CA ALA A 524 5.44 -23.50 -1.44
C ALA A 524 3.97 -23.17 -1.17
N ILE A 525 3.64 -21.88 -1.02
CA ILE A 525 2.27 -21.43 -0.72
C ILE A 525 1.32 -21.64 -1.92
N LEU A 526 1.78 -21.37 -3.15
CA LEU A 526 0.97 -21.50 -4.36
C LEU A 526 0.78 -22.96 -4.78
N ARG A 527 1.73 -23.84 -4.47
CA ARG A 527 1.63 -25.28 -4.77
C ARG A 527 0.71 -26.01 -3.78
N ASP A 528 0.68 -25.58 -2.52
CA ASP A 528 -0.17 -26.17 -1.49
C ASP A 528 -1.46 -25.37 -1.28
N ARG A 529 -2.59 -25.96 -1.69
CA ARG A 529 -3.93 -25.37 -1.52
C ARG A 529 -4.37 -25.23 -0.06
N SER A 530 -3.68 -25.87 0.88
CA SER A 530 -3.95 -25.78 2.31
C SER A 530 -3.11 -24.73 3.04
N ALA A 531 -2.06 -24.20 2.40
CA ALA A 531 -1.21 -23.16 2.99
C ALA A 531 -1.96 -21.83 3.21
N ASP A 532 -1.48 -20.98 4.11
CA ASP A 532 -2.08 -19.66 4.34
C ASP A 532 -1.67 -18.69 3.21
N ALA A 533 -2.65 -18.07 2.55
CA ALA A 533 -2.44 -17.13 1.45
C ALA A 533 -2.25 -15.67 1.92
N LYS A 534 -2.36 -15.39 3.23
CA LYS A 534 -2.30 -14.02 3.79
C LYS A 534 -1.06 -13.21 3.41
N HIS A 535 0.04 -13.88 3.06
CA HIS A 535 1.32 -13.21 2.80
C HIS A 535 1.67 -13.14 1.32
N VAL A 536 0.80 -13.68 0.44
CA VAL A 536 1.12 -13.85 -0.98
C VAL A 536 1.32 -12.48 -1.65
N LEU A 537 0.47 -11.48 -1.41
CA LEU A 537 0.63 -10.17 -2.04
C LEU A 537 1.93 -9.47 -1.63
N ALA A 538 2.28 -9.53 -0.34
CA ALA A 538 3.53 -8.96 0.17
C ALA A 538 4.76 -9.66 -0.45
N LEU A 539 4.73 -10.99 -0.56
CA LEU A 539 5.81 -11.76 -1.18
C LEU A 539 5.92 -11.47 -2.69
N LEU A 540 4.80 -11.38 -3.41
CA LEU A 540 4.77 -11.02 -4.83
C LEU A 540 5.30 -9.60 -5.05
N HIS A 541 4.87 -8.64 -4.23
CA HIS A 541 5.35 -7.25 -4.27
C HIS A 541 6.87 -7.17 -4.07
N HIS A 542 7.40 -7.89 -3.08
CA HIS A 542 8.84 -7.93 -2.83
C HIS A 542 9.61 -8.58 -3.97
N LEU A 543 9.12 -9.69 -4.51
CA LEU A 543 9.74 -10.38 -5.65
C LEU A 543 9.76 -9.47 -6.88
N GLN A 544 8.66 -8.76 -7.17
CA GLN A 544 8.58 -7.79 -8.27
C GLN A 544 9.61 -6.66 -8.13
N LYS A 545 9.83 -6.14 -6.92
CA LYS A 545 10.85 -5.10 -6.65
C LYS A 545 12.26 -5.67 -6.82
N ALA A 546 12.52 -6.85 -6.29
CA ALA A 546 13.85 -7.46 -6.31
C ALA A 546 14.29 -7.91 -7.71
N ILE A 547 13.37 -8.37 -8.56
CA ILE A 547 13.65 -8.71 -9.97
C ILE A 547 14.14 -7.49 -10.77
N LYS A 548 13.72 -6.27 -10.40
CA LYS A 548 14.21 -5.03 -11.06
C LYS A 548 15.62 -4.64 -10.63
N GLU A 549 15.96 -4.86 -9.37
CA GLU A 549 17.13 -4.23 -8.72
C GLU A 549 18.38 -5.13 -8.72
N VAL A 550 18.25 -6.45 -8.97
CA VAL A 550 19.33 -7.42 -8.73
C VAL A 550 19.53 -8.37 -9.91
N LYS A 551 20.79 -8.66 -10.27
CA LYS A 551 21.20 -9.87 -11.05
C LYS A 551 21.02 -11.11 -10.17
N SER A 552 19.77 -11.45 -9.87
CA SER A 552 19.37 -12.51 -8.93
C SER A 552 19.35 -13.88 -9.61
N MET A 553 19.60 -14.94 -8.83
CA MET A 553 19.44 -16.34 -9.27
C MET A 553 17.97 -16.74 -9.47
N VAL A 554 17.02 -15.83 -9.26
CA VAL A 554 15.59 -16.03 -9.55
C VAL A 554 15.38 -16.55 -10.98
N SER A 555 16.24 -16.21 -11.96
CA SER A 555 16.19 -16.77 -13.33
C SER A 555 16.11 -18.30 -13.35
N GLY A 556 16.85 -19.00 -12.47
CA GLY A 556 16.82 -20.46 -12.37
C GLY A 556 15.53 -21.04 -11.76
N ILE A 557 14.69 -20.20 -11.16
CA ILE A 557 13.42 -20.57 -10.51
C ILE A 557 12.21 -20.06 -11.33
N VAL A 558 12.43 -19.26 -12.39
CA VAL A 558 11.39 -18.64 -13.22
C VAL A 558 10.38 -19.66 -13.75
N GLN A 559 10.84 -20.74 -14.36
CA GLN A 559 9.93 -21.75 -14.92
C GLN A 559 9.03 -22.36 -13.85
N LEU A 560 9.58 -22.65 -12.66
CA LEU A 560 8.80 -23.20 -11.55
C LEU A 560 7.78 -22.18 -11.04
N LEU A 561 8.14 -20.90 -11.00
CA LEU A 561 7.24 -19.81 -10.61
C LEU A 561 6.10 -19.67 -11.59
N ILE A 562 6.38 -19.64 -12.90
CA ILE A 562 5.34 -19.54 -13.94
C ILE A 562 4.43 -20.76 -13.93
N GLU A 563 4.98 -21.96 -13.73
CA GLU A 563 4.17 -23.18 -13.61
C GLU A 563 3.27 -23.15 -12.36
N ALA A 564 3.80 -22.72 -11.22
CA ALA A 564 3.01 -22.54 -9.99
C ALA A 564 1.93 -21.47 -10.19
N PHE A 565 2.24 -20.38 -10.91
CA PHE A 565 1.28 -19.34 -11.25
C PHE A 565 0.15 -19.90 -12.10
N GLY A 566 0.46 -20.67 -13.14
CA GLY A 566 -0.51 -21.37 -13.99
C GLY A 566 -1.45 -22.28 -13.20
N ARG A 567 -0.94 -23.02 -12.22
CA ARG A 567 -1.76 -23.90 -11.35
C ARG A 567 -2.63 -23.13 -10.35
N ALA A 568 -2.18 -21.94 -9.94
CA ALA A 568 -2.84 -21.11 -8.93
C ALA A 568 -3.86 -20.12 -9.52
N VAL A 569 -3.94 -19.97 -10.84
CA VAL A 569 -4.87 -19.04 -11.52
C VAL A 569 -6.31 -19.11 -10.95
N GLY A 570 -6.84 -20.33 -10.84
CA GLY A 570 -8.21 -20.59 -10.34
C GLY A 570 -8.31 -20.78 -8.82
N ASP A 571 -7.28 -20.44 -8.06
CA ASP A 571 -7.30 -20.57 -6.60
C ASP A 571 -8.25 -19.52 -5.99
N PRO A 572 -9.30 -19.94 -5.25
CA PRO A 572 -10.26 -19.03 -4.63
C PRO A 572 -9.66 -18.22 -3.48
N ARG A 573 -8.52 -18.64 -2.90
CA ARG A 573 -7.81 -17.88 -1.86
C ARG A 573 -7.16 -16.61 -2.41
N LEU A 574 -6.93 -16.55 -3.73
CA LEU A 574 -6.22 -15.45 -4.36
C LEU A 574 -7.18 -14.36 -4.84
N HIS A 575 -7.07 -13.20 -4.20
CA HIS A 575 -7.69 -11.96 -4.68
C HIS A 575 -7.17 -11.53 -6.06
N LEU A 576 -7.96 -10.71 -6.78
CA LEU A 576 -7.63 -10.11 -8.07
C LEU A 576 -6.22 -9.46 -8.09
N MET A 577 -5.87 -8.73 -7.02
CA MET A 577 -4.57 -8.08 -6.87
C MET A 577 -3.38 -9.06 -6.89
N HIS A 578 -3.54 -10.29 -6.39
CA HIS A 578 -2.50 -11.32 -6.47
C HIS A 578 -2.28 -11.75 -7.92
N ARG A 579 -3.37 -12.10 -8.62
CA ARG A 579 -3.34 -12.54 -10.02
C ARG A 579 -2.74 -11.47 -10.92
N PHE A 580 -3.09 -10.22 -10.65
CA PHE A 580 -2.54 -9.07 -11.30
C PHE A 580 -1.02 -8.92 -11.06
N ALA A 581 -0.56 -9.07 -9.82
CA ALA A 581 0.88 -9.05 -9.50
C ALA A 581 1.63 -10.21 -10.18
N MET A 582 1.03 -11.40 -10.23
CA MET A 582 1.57 -12.56 -10.95
C MET A 582 1.71 -12.27 -12.45
N CYS A 583 0.71 -11.63 -13.08
CA CYS A 583 0.80 -11.18 -14.47
C CYS A 583 1.94 -10.19 -14.68
N GLN A 584 2.09 -9.22 -13.77
CA GLN A 584 3.20 -8.28 -13.87
C GLN A 584 4.57 -8.96 -13.78
N ILE A 585 4.74 -9.88 -12.83
CA ILE A 585 5.98 -10.64 -12.68
C ILE A 585 6.23 -11.51 -13.92
N ALA A 586 5.22 -12.20 -14.44
CA ALA A 586 5.35 -13.02 -15.65
C ALA A 586 5.85 -12.19 -16.84
N THR A 587 5.29 -10.99 -17.03
CA THR A 587 5.75 -10.06 -18.08
C THR A 587 7.20 -9.59 -17.87
N LEU A 588 7.66 -9.40 -16.62
CA LEU A 588 9.06 -9.05 -16.33
C LEU A 588 10.04 -10.18 -16.65
N LEU A 589 9.60 -11.41 -16.48
CA LEU A 589 10.44 -12.60 -16.66
C LEU A 589 10.64 -12.95 -18.15
N GLY A 590 9.91 -12.29 -19.06
CA GLY A 590 10.09 -12.37 -20.51
C GLY A 590 9.00 -13.15 -21.24
N SER A 591 8.94 -13.00 -22.57
CA SER A 591 7.96 -13.69 -23.43
C SER A 591 8.42 -15.11 -23.74
N THR A 592 8.21 -16.04 -22.82
CA THR A 592 8.36 -17.48 -23.10
C THR A 592 7.02 -18.12 -23.45
N ALA A 593 7.05 -19.29 -24.09
CA ALA A 593 5.85 -20.05 -24.37
C ALA A 593 5.06 -20.40 -23.09
N GLU A 594 5.75 -20.58 -21.95
CA GLU A 594 5.07 -20.82 -20.67
C GLU A 594 4.35 -19.57 -20.14
N VAL A 595 4.91 -18.38 -20.35
CA VAL A 595 4.26 -17.12 -19.97
C VAL A 595 3.01 -16.89 -20.82
N GLU A 596 3.07 -17.15 -22.12
CA GLU A 596 1.88 -17.07 -23.00
C GLU A 596 0.78 -18.05 -22.55
N GLN A 597 1.14 -19.30 -22.21
CA GLN A 597 0.20 -20.28 -21.68
C GLN A 597 -0.42 -19.84 -20.35
N PHE A 598 0.38 -19.26 -19.46
CA PHE A 598 -0.10 -18.69 -18.20
C PHE A 598 -1.08 -17.53 -18.44
N MET A 599 -0.77 -16.61 -19.35
CA MET A 599 -1.64 -15.48 -19.68
C MET A 599 -2.97 -15.95 -20.29
N GLN A 600 -2.93 -16.98 -21.15
CA GLN A 600 -4.15 -17.61 -21.69
C GLN A 600 -4.98 -18.31 -20.60
N ALA A 601 -4.32 -19.03 -19.68
CA ALA A 601 -5.00 -19.66 -18.54
C ALA A 601 -5.63 -18.62 -17.61
N MET A 602 -4.95 -17.49 -17.39
CA MET A 602 -5.45 -16.36 -16.61
C MET A 602 -6.70 -15.75 -17.26
N ASP A 603 -6.66 -15.51 -18.57
CA ASP A 603 -7.80 -14.96 -19.32
C ASP A 603 -9.02 -15.88 -19.28
N ALA A 604 -8.80 -17.20 -19.37
CA ALA A 604 -9.87 -18.18 -19.26
C ALA A 604 -10.53 -18.23 -17.86
N ALA A 605 -9.77 -17.96 -16.80
CA ALA A 605 -10.28 -18.01 -15.42
C ALA A 605 -10.85 -16.67 -14.93
N ASP A 606 -10.17 -15.57 -15.24
CA ASP A 606 -10.58 -14.22 -14.86
C ASP A 606 -10.18 -13.20 -15.94
N PRO A 607 -11.00 -13.04 -17.01
CA PRO A 607 -10.69 -12.16 -18.14
C PRO A 607 -10.55 -10.69 -17.73
N ARG A 608 -11.06 -10.31 -16.56
CA ARG A 608 -10.94 -8.95 -16.02
C ARG A 608 -9.48 -8.59 -15.73
N ILE A 609 -8.66 -9.57 -15.32
CA ILE A 609 -7.23 -9.35 -15.06
C ILE A 609 -6.50 -8.96 -16.33
N GLN A 610 -6.71 -9.70 -17.42
CA GLN A 610 -6.03 -9.43 -18.67
C GLN A 610 -6.44 -8.07 -19.25
N ARG A 611 -7.73 -7.73 -19.16
CA ARG A 611 -8.22 -6.38 -19.53
C ARG A 611 -7.53 -5.29 -18.71
N LEU A 612 -7.42 -5.47 -17.40
CA LEU A 612 -6.75 -4.52 -16.51
C LEU A 612 -5.26 -4.37 -16.87
N VAL A 613 -4.53 -5.47 -17.05
CA VAL A 613 -3.11 -5.46 -17.42
C VAL A 613 -2.89 -4.72 -18.74
N ASN A 614 -3.71 -5.00 -19.76
CA ASN A 614 -3.64 -4.33 -21.06
C ASN A 614 -3.98 -2.84 -20.95
N ALA A 615 -5.05 -2.50 -20.22
CA ALA A 615 -5.52 -1.13 -20.07
C ALA A 615 -4.51 -0.25 -19.34
N MET A 616 -3.86 -0.79 -18.30
CA MET A 616 -2.76 -0.10 -17.64
C MET A 616 -1.54 0.09 -18.54
N GLY A 617 -1.23 -0.89 -19.39
CA GLY A 617 -0.17 -0.74 -20.38
C GLY A 617 -0.43 0.45 -21.31
N ALA A 618 -1.67 0.59 -21.78
CA ALA A 618 -2.11 1.69 -22.63
C ALA A 618 -2.21 3.04 -21.90
N TYR A 619 -2.74 3.06 -20.67
CA TYR A 619 -2.91 4.29 -19.87
C TYR A 619 -1.59 4.97 -19.51
N ARG A 620 -0.49 4.20 -19.48
CA ARG A 620 0.84 4.76 -19.32
C ARG A 620 1.34 5.50 -20.56
N LEU A 621 0.92 5.05 -21.75
CA LEU A 621 1.31 5.62 -23.04
C LEU A 621 0.44 6.82 -23.42
N ASP A 622 -0.84 6.79 -23.05
CA ASP A 622 -1.82 7.86 -23.25
C ASP A 622 -2.49 8.22 -21.92
N SER A 623 -2.13 9.37 -21.37
CA SER A 623 -2.53 9.84 -20.04
C SER A 623 -3.92 10.47 -19.96
N SER A 624 -4.68 10.43 -21.05
CA SER A 624 -5.95 11.15 -21.15
C SER A 624 -7.15 10.35 -20.60
N VAL A 625 -7.26 9.06 -20.94
CA VAL A 625 -8.40 8.21 -20.58
C VAL A 625 -7.93 6.79 -20.29
N PHE A 626 -8.42 6.20 -19.19
CA PHE A 626 -8.17 4.80 -18.87
C PHE A 626 -9.05 3.91 -19.75
N PRO A 627 -8.49 3.01 -20.60
CA PRO A 627 -9.25 2.31 -21.62
C PRO A 627 -9.95 1.06 -21.08
N MET A 628 -10.89 1.24 -20.15
CA MET A 628 -11.84 0.23 -19.68
C MET A 628 -13.22 0.86 -19.50
N GLU A 629 -14.28 0.15 -19.86
CA GLU A 629 -15.67 0.61 -19.67
C GLU A 629 -16.02 0.76 -18.18
N GLU A 630 -15.42 -0.08 -17.34
CA GLU A 630 -15.60 -0.05 -15.89
C GLU A 630 -14.74 1.04 -15.22
N ALA A 631 -14.04 1.88 -15.99
CA ALA A 631 -13.15 2.91 -15.47
C ALA A 631 -13.72 4.32 -15.63
N ILE A 632 -13.36 5.20 -14.69
CA ILE A 632 -13.58 6.64 -14.77
C ILE A 632 -12.27 7.39 -14.51
N SER A 633 -11.98 8.38 -15.35
CA SER A 633 -10.72 9.14 -15.27
C SER A 633 -10.91 10.52 -14.64
N TYR A 634 -9.95 10.86 -13.79
CA TYR A 634 -9.71 12.16 -13.20
C TYR A 634 -8.31 12.64 -13.62
N PRO A 635 -7.99 13.94 -13.50
CA PRO A 635 -6.64 14.42 -13.78
C PRO A 635 -5.59 13.66 -12.95
N GLY A 636 -4.77 12.83 -13.61
CA GLY A 636 -3.69 12.05 -12.99
C GLY A 636 -4.12 10.77 -12.25
N VAL A 637 -5.42 10.47 -12.13
CA VAL A 637 -5.93 9.29 -11.40
C VAL A 637 -7.07 8.65 -12.18
N ALA A 638 -7.08 7.32 -12.28
CA ALA A 638 -8.21 6.57 -12.79
C ALA A 638 -8.76 5.63 -11.71
N LEU A 639 -10.08 5.45 -11.70
CA LEU A 639 -10.78 4.53 -10.82
C LEU A 639 -11.38 3.42 -11.67
N VAL A 640 -11.14 2.16 -11.35
CA VAL A 640 -11.70 1.00 -12.07
C VAL A 640 -12.59 0.22 -11.10
N GLY A 641 -13.88 0.13 -11.40
CA GLY A 641 -14.86 -0.49 -10.51
C GLY A 641 -15.07 -1.96 -10.80
N PHE A 642 -15.18 -2.75 -9.74
CA PHE A 642 -15.43 -4.18 -9.80
C PHE A 642 -16.70 -4.50 -9.02
N ASN A 643 -17.79 -4.80 -9.74
CA ASN A 643 -19.12 -5.06 -9.16
C ASN A 643 -19.38 -6.49 -8.70
N ARG A 644 -18.41 -7.38 -8.94
CA ARG A 644 -18.53 -8.81 -8.65
C ARG A 644 -17.41 -9.22 -7.72
N ASP A 645 -17.69 -10.18 -6.86
CA ASP A 645 -16.76 -10.74 -5.89
C ASP A 645 -15.32 -10.88 -6.47
N PRO A 646 -14.33 -10.15 -5.92
CA PRO A 646 -14.42 -9.17 -4.81
C PRO A 646 -14.98 -7.80 -5.27
N GLN A 647 -15.91 -7.23 -4.51
CA GLN A 647 -16.47 -5.90 -4.78
C GLN A 647 -15.57 -4.78 -4.28
N GLY A 648 -15.28 -3.81 -5.14
CA GLY A 648 -14.45 -2.67 -4.78
C GLY A 648 -13.94 -1.89 -5.97
N VAL A 649 -13.00 -0.99 -5.71
CA VAL A 649 -12.43 -0.09 -6.71
C VAL A 649 -10.91 -0.19 -6.69
N ILE A 650 -10.32 -0.29 -7.87
CA ILE A 650 -8.89 -0.08 -8.08
C ILE A 650 -8.65 1.40 -8.35
N VAL A 651 -7.79 2.01 -7.54
CA VAL A 651 -7.28 3.37 -7.76
C VAL A 651 -5.94 3.27 -8.46
N VAL A 652 -5.82 3.89 -9.64
CA VAL A 652 -4.59 3.95 -10.44
C VAL A 652 -4.08 5.39 -10.46
N SER A 653 -2.87 5.62 -9.96
CA SER A 653 -2.20 6.94 -9.95
C SER A 653 -1.09 6.98 -10.99
N LEU A 654 -1.17 7.92 -11.95
CA LEU A 654 -0.11 8.14 -12.95
C LEU A 654 1.12 8.79 -12.32
N SER A 655 0.94 9.71 -11.36
CA SER A 655 2.05 10.44 -10.73
C SER A 655 2.99 9.51 -9.98
N ASP A 656 2.43 8.50 -9.33
CA ASP A 656 3.18 7.57 -8.48
C ASP A 656 3.41 6.21 -9.15
N ASN A 657 2.97 6.05 -10.42
CA ASN A 657 2.93 4.77 -11.15
C ASN A 657 2.35 3.65 -10.27
N GLY A 658 1.25 3.98 -9.58
CA GLY A 658 0.78 3.24 -8.42
C GLY A 658 -0.62 2.67 -8.60
N ILE A 659 -0.87 1.53 -7.96
CA ILE A 659 -2.17 0.88 -7.95
C ILE A 659 -2.54 0.46 -6.53
N CYS A 660 -3.77 0.73 -6.11
CA CYS A 660 -4.29 0.39 -4.79
C CYS A 660 -5.69 -0.21 -4.92
N TRP A 661 -5.98 -1.25 -4.15
CA TRP A 661 -7.33 -1.77 -3.99
C TRP A 661 -8.04 -1.05 -2.83
N VAL A 662 -9.27 -0.59 -3.07
CA VAL A 662 -10.16 -0.02 -2.06
C VAL A 662 -11.41 -0.87 -1.99
N ASP A 663 -11.65 -1.45 -0.82
CA ASP A 663 -12.83 -2.27 -0.56
C ASP A 663 -14.10 -1.42 -0.57
N ILE A 664 -15.23 -1.99 -0.97
CA ILE A 664 -16.51 -1.27 -1.04
C ILE A 664 -16.93 -0.67 0.31
N THR A 665 -16.54 -1.31 1.41
CA THR A 665 -16.79 -0.81 2.79
C THR A 665 -16.13 0.55 3.06
N ASN A 666 -15.08 0.86 2.32
CA ASN A 666 -14.28 2.09 2.42
C ASN A 666 -14.69 3.16 1.39
N ILE A 667 -15.74 2.91 0.62
CA ILE A 667 -16.24 3.82 -0.42
C ILE A 667 -17.58 4.40 0.05
N ARG A 668 -17.75 5.71 -0.11
CA ARG A 668 -18.97 6.44 0.25
C ARG A 668 -19.30 7.46 -0.82
N THR A 669 -20.54 7.42 -1.28
CA THR A 669 -21.07 8.41 -2.22
C THR A 669 -21.83 9.50 -1.46
N GLU A 670 -21.34 10.73 -1.51
CA GLU A 670 -22.00 11.95 -1.04
C GLU A 670 -22.61 12.72 -2.23
N PHE A 671 -23.47 13.72 -1.99
CA PHE A 671 -24.30 14.36 -3.03
C PHE A 671 -23.51 14.86 -4.27
N THR A 672 -22.29 15.38 -4.08
CA THR A 672 -21.42 15.85 -5.19
C THR A 672 -20.04 15.19 -5.20
N LEU A 673 -19.81 14.20 -4.34
CA LEU A 673 -18.47 13.69 -4.06
C LEU A 673 -18.48 12.18 -3.85
N LEU A 674 -17.58 11.49 -4.52
CA LEU A 674 -17.19 10.14 -4.16
C LEU A 674 -16.04 10.22 -3.17
N LYS A 675 -16.21 9.64 -1.99
CA LYS A 675 -15.25 9.67 -0.90
C LYS A 675 -14.77 8.27 -0.59
N MET A 676 -13.48 8.04 -0.74
CA MET A 676 -12.82 6.80 -0.30
C MET A 676 -12.09 7.12 1.00
N VAL A 677 -12.34 6.36 2.06
CA VAL A 677 -11.78 6.60 3.39
C VAL A 677 -10.99 5.38 3.84
N SER A 678 -9.75 5.59 4.25
CA SER A 678 -8.92 4.57 4.88
C SER A 678 -9.16 4.55 6.39
N ASP A 679 -9.14 3.37 6.98
CA ASP A 679 -9.16 3.17 8.45
C ASP A 679 -8.00 3.87 9.17
N LYS A 680 -6.91 4.18 8.44
CA LYS A 680 -5.74 4.90 8.94
C LYS A 680 -5.85 6.43 8.83
N GLY A 681 -7.02 6.96 8.47
CA GLY A 681 -7.31 8.40 8.43
C GLY A 681 -7.00 9.10 7.10
N GLY A 682 -6.56 8.38 6.08
CA GLY A 682 -6.46 8.92 4.71
C GLY A 682 -7.84 9.01 4.05
N SER A 683 -8.06 10.02 3.19
CA SER A 683 -9.27 10.05 2.37
C SER A 683 -9.01 10.64 0.99
N PHE A 684 -9.47 9.97 -0.07
CA PHE A 684 -9.56 10.55 -1.40
C PHE A 684 -10.98 11.08 -1.62
N LYS A 685 -11.08 12.24 -2.25
CA LYS A 685 -12.35 12.88 -2.60
C LYS A 685 -12.34 13.18 -4.09
N PHE A 686 -13.28 12.59 -4.80
CA PHE A 686 -13.41 12.74 -6.23
C PHE A 686 -14.74 13.44 -6.55
N PRO A 687 -14.74 14.51 -7.36
CA PRO A 687 -15.97 15.19 -7.75
C PRO A 687 -16.87 14.30 -8.60
N LEU A 688 -18.18 14.40 -8.38
CA LEU A 688 -19.24 13.82 -9.20
C LEU A 688 -19.93 14.94 -10.02
N ASP A 689 -19.11 15.64 -10.79
CA ASP A 689 -19.44 16.83 -11.57
C ASP A 689 -20.01 16.51 -12.97
N THR A 690 -19.88 15.27 -13.45
CA THR A 690 -20.44 14.81 -14.73
C THR A 690 -21.45 13.69 -14.54
N ALA A 691 -22.43 13.59 -15.44
CA ALA A 691 -23.41 12.50 -15.43
C ALA A 691 -22.75 11.12 -15.55
N GLU A 692 -21.64 11.03 -16.29
CA GLU A 692 -20.83 9.83 -16.40
C GLU A 692 -20.24 9.41 -15.04
N ARG A 693 -19.62 10.34 -14.30
CA ARG A 693 -19.07 10.09 -12.96
C ARG A 693 -20.15 9.68 -11.96
N VAL A 694 -21.32 10.32 -12.01
CA VAL A 694 -22.47 9.99 -11.17
C VAL A 694 -22.96 8.57 -11.49
N ASN A 695 -23.16 8.24 -12.77
CA ASN A 695 -23.62 6.91 -13.18
C ASN A 695 -22.60 5.81 -12.84
N TRP A 696 -21.32 6.08 -13.03
CA TRP A 696 -20.24 5.17 -12.65
C TRP A 696 -20.24 4.93 -11.14
N ALA A 697 -20.34 5.98 -10.33
CA ALA A 697 -20.38 5.86 -8.87
C ALA A 697 -21.61 5.08 -8.39
N ILE A 698 -22.80 5.32 -8.95
CA ILE A 698 -24.00 4.53 -8.63
C ILE A 698 -23.79 3.04 -8.94
N THR A 699 -23.00 2.74 -9.97
CA THR A 699 -22.79 1.37 -10.42
C THR A 699 -21.71 0.66 -9.61
N HIS A 700 -20.70 1.37 -9.10
CA HIS A 700 -19.45 0.78 -8.57
C HIS A 700 -19.09 1.20 -7.14
N ALA A 701 -19.88 2.08 -6.49
CA ALA A 701 -19.56 2.70 -5.20
C ALA A 701 -20.75 2.76 -4.22
#